data_AF-A0A819CFT2-F1
#
_entry.id   AF-A0A819CFT2-F1
#
_cell.length_a   1.000
_cell.length_b   1.000
_cell.length_c   1.000
_cell.angle_alpha   90.00
_cell.angle_beta   90.00
_cell.angle_gamma   90.00
#
_symmetry.space_group_name_H-M   'P 1'
#
loop_
_entity.id
_entity.type
_entity.pdbx_description
1 polymer ?
#
loop_
_entity_poly.entity_id
_entity_poly.type
_entity_poly.pdbx_seq_one_letter_code
_entity_poly.pdbx_strand_id
1 'polypeptide(L)'
;MLTSTLFILLVFTYLLICRYFRFRRIKGIIEKYSNVKLDYRTAQEVCLLTGAYDMPYVLELSTAFGLFRTYAIPTISEVLVKSNQLANKDVAGRRAEDTSVLLSECIYHDLDSKRARMGLARINYLHNLYRCSITNDDMLYTLSIFIYEPVRWSELYDWRPLEPIEKEARYIFWKEIGERMGIEYIPSAYEELEIWKNDYEKEHMIFSKTNKICGEATLNLMTSIYPVWMQGFIRNVLLSIVDERLRLAMDFEKPPTWIKRLTITIFRIRAFLLRHCALPRIHMHDNGQGPTSCPMNEHGRFNRTSYIFEPWYVKETWLSKIKPFVTKRPSPEYKSQGFTIEEVGPEKFAGKGFEEIQNDAEKMLQRAMLLIINQSETPVTFQVDLASQHVNNRLEQENKNVWDTSFDSNKHFIGPQNLSGRSVFDITPLDGVIPAGAKKQLTVSCSPDHDSDFFSDLVRITISEQPIKLEFRLRGTCRQNSMYIRPLDNGNIIQKCLLPNVNEIITTQMQTTDPNEKGIPNNILVSLCAQSINGKYLAAQRELIIGCASSSVGSKKNGDYTFDNLKDINAEGFNVDVPKSAIEMGTEKVVKITWTPTANFDPNETCRATINVTTKGDIVKVWRVILVGYVEITSSADKRSSRTSKNPRVITTDTRSHVSVGGTSQRLVKQVSTQENNQSTLTT
;
A
#
# COMPACT_ATOMS: atom_id res chain seq x y z
N MET A 1 -4.46 -58.10 37.98
CA MET A 1 -3.27 -57.23 38.01
C MET A 1 -2.71 -56.94 36.62
N LEU A 2 -2.39 -57.95 35.78
CA LEU A 2 -1.85 -57.73 34.42
C LEU A 2 -2.69 -56.78 33.53
N THR A 3 -4.02 -56.92 33.58
CA THR A 3 -4.96 -56.10 32.78
C THR A 3 -4.97 -54.63 33.20
N SER A 4 -4.89 -54.36 34.51
CA SER A 4 -4.84 -53.00 35.06
C SER A 4 -3.51 -52.31 34.72
N THR A 5 -2.39 -53.03 34.81
CA THR A 5 -1.06 -52.49 34.47
C THR A 5 -0.95 -52.16 32.99
N LEU A 6 -1.48 -53.03 32.10
CA LEU A 6 -1.50 -52.79 30.67
C LEU A 6 -2.36 -51.56 30.31
N PHE A 7 -3.53 -51.41 30.94
CA PHE A 7 -4.39 -50.23 30.74
C PHE A 7 -3.70 -48.93 31.15
N ILE A 8 -3.03 -48.90 32.31
CA ILE A 8 -2.27 -47.73 32.77
C ILE A 8 -1.15 -47.38 31.78
N LEU A 9 -0.40 -48.38 31.29
CA LEU A 9 0.66 -48.17 30.31
C LEU A 9 0.13 -47.60 28.99
N LEU A 10 -1.01 -48.09 28.50
CA LEU A 10 -1.65 -47.58 27.28
C LEU A 10 -2.10 -46.13 27.44
N VAL A 11 -2.74 -45.79 28.56
CA VAL A 11 -3.16 -44.40 28.85
C VAL A 11 -1.94 -43.48 28.95
N PHE A 12 -0.91 -43.88 29.69
CA PHE A 12 0.31 -43.08 29.81
C PHE A 12 1.00 -42.86 28.47
N THR A 13 1.12 -43.92 27.66
CA THR A 13 1.69 -43.85 26.31
C THR A 13 0.88 -42.92 25.40
N TYR A 14 -0.46 -43.02 25.44
CA TYR A 14 -1.33 -42.14 24.67
C TYR A 14 -1.16 -40.66 25.06
N LEU A 15 -1.08 -40.36 26.36
CA LEU A 15 -0.88 -38.99 26.84
C LEU A 15 0.49 -38.43 26.43
N LEU A 16 1.54 -39.25 26.41
CA LEU A 16 2.85 -38.86 25.88
C LEU A 16 2.81 -38.57 24.37
N ILE A 17 2.12 -39.41 23.59
CA ILE A 17 1.90 -39.20 22.15
C ILE A 17 1.16 -37.87 21.93
N CYS A 18 0.07 -37.64 22.66
CA CYS A 18 -0.68 -36.38 22.61
C CYS A 18 0.25 -35.19 22.90
N ARG A 19 0.99 -35.22 24.00
CA ARG A 19 1.93 -34.17 24.37
C ARG A 19 2.99 -33.92 23.29
N TYR A 20 3.60 -34.96 22.75
CA TYR A 20 4.64 -34.82 21.73
C TYR A 20 4.09 -34.15 20.46
N PHE A 21 3.02 -34.70 19.88
CA PHE A 21 2.47 -34.18 18.62
C PHE A 21 1.80 -32.82 18.78
N ARG A 22 1.18 -32.51 19.93
CA ARG A 22 0.53 -31.22 20.18
C ARG A 22 1.53 -30.07 20.10
N PHE A 23 2.72 -30.23 20.68
CA PHE A 23 3.75 -29.18 20.70
C PHE A 23 4.70 -29.23 19.49
N ARG A 24 4.67 -30.31 18.68
CA ARG A 24 5.57 -30.46 17.53
C ARG A 24 5.48 -29.30 16.54
N ARG A 25 4.26 -28.83 16.24
CA ARG A 25 4.05 -27.75 15.27
C ARG A 25 4.64 -26.43 15.75
N ILE A 26 4.32 -26.01 16.97
CA ILE A 26 4.82 -24.73 17.52
C ILE A 26 6.34 -24.76 17.70
N LYS A 27 6.91 -25.89 18.12
CA LYS A 27 8.37 -26.06 18.15
C LYS A 27 8.99 -25.90 16.77
N GLY A 28 8.40 -26.50 15.74
CA GLY A 28 8.86 -26.34 14.36
C GLY A 28 8.77 -24.89 13.86
N ILE A 29 7.73 -24.13 14.23
CA ILE A 29 7.62 -22.69 13.92
C ILE A 29 8.74 -21.92 14.61
N ILE A 30 8.96 -22.12 15.91
CA ILE A 30 10.02 -21.44 16.67
C ILE A 30 11.39 -21.78 16.09
N GLU A 31 11.68 -23.06 15.83
CA GLU A 31 12.95 -23.49 15.25
C GLU A 31 13.18 -22.88 13.85
N LYS A 32 12.14 -22.80 13.02
CA LYS A 32 12.23 -22.25 11.66
C LYS A 32 12.40 -20.73 11.62
N TYR A 33 11.82 -20.00 12.58
CA TYR A 33 11.69 -18.53 12.48
C TYR A 33 12.29 -17.71 13.63
N SER A 34 12.79 -18.34 14.71
CA SER A 34 13.32 -17.60 15.89
C SER A 34 14.46 -16.62 15.60
N ASN A 35 15.23 -16.85 14.54
CA ASN A 35 16.35 -15.98 14.14
C ASN A 35 16.14 -15.38 12.74
N VAL A 36 14.90 -15.34 12.25
CA VAL A 36 14.56 -14.85 10.92
C VAL A 36 13.59 -13.70 11.05
N LYS A 37 13.96 -12.54 10.50
CA LYS A 37 13.03 -11.41 10.38
C LYS A 37 11.89 -11.81 9.44
N LEU A 38 10.66 -11.70 9.93
CA LEU A 38 9.47 -12.11 9.17
C LEU A 38 9.12 -11.05 8.11
N ASP A 39 8.84 -11.50 6.89
CA ASP A 39 8.06 -10.74 5.92
C ASP A 39 6.57 -11.08 6.03
N TYR A 40 5.70 -10.32 5.35
CA TYR A 40 4.25 -10.52 5.46
C TYR A 40 3.79 -11.91 4.97
N ARG A 41 4.50 -12.54 4.04
CA ARG A 41 4.16 -13.88 3.50
C ARG A 41 4.45 -14.96 4.53
N THR A 42 5.61 -14.87 5.16
CA THR A 42 6.02 -15.79 6.23
C THR A 42 5.16 -15.56 7.47
N ALA A 43 4.86 -14.31 7.79
CA ALA A 43 3.92 -13.93 8.83
C ALA A 43 2.52 -14.52 8.59
N GLN A 44 2.03 -14.48 7.35
CA GLN A 44 0.77 -15.11 6.96
C GLN A 44 0.82 -16.64 7.15
N GLU A 45 1.91 -17.32 6.77
CA GLU A 45 2.11 -18.76 6.99
C GLU A 45 1.97 -19.12 8.48
N VAL A 46 2.66 -18.36 9.36
CA VAL A 46 2.57 -18.55 10.81
C VAL A 46 1.13 -18.33 11.30
N CYS A 47 0.48 -17.25 10.87
CA CYS A 47 -0.92 -16.97 11.22
C CYS A 47 -1.87 -18.10 10.81
N LEU A 48 -1.67 -18.69 9.63
CA LEU A 48 -2.44 -19.82 9.13
C LEU A 48 -2.20 -21.09 9.95
N LEU A 49 -0.96 -21.39 10.32
CA LEU A 49 -0.66 -22.55 11.17
C LEU A 49 -1.33 -22.43 12.54
N THR A 50 -1.27 -21.25 13.16
CA THR A 50 -1.91 -20.98 14.45
C THR A 50 -3.44 -20.99 14.32
N GLY A 51 -3.96 -20.26 13.34
CA GLY A 51 -5.38 -19.98 13.15
C GLY A 51 -6.19 -21.09 12.49
N ALA A 52 -5.57 -21.96 11.70
CA ALA A 52 -6.32 -23.01 11.00
C ALA A 52 -6.05 -24.41 11.56
N TYR A 53 -4.92 -24.64 12.25
CA TYR A 53 -4.59 -25.96 12.79
C TYR A 53 -4.58 -26.01 14.31
N ASP A 54 -4.04 -25.00 14.98
CA ASP A 54 -3.78 -25.10 16.41
C ASP A 54 -4.99 -24.70 17.25
N MET A 55 -5.45 -23.46 17.10
CA MET A 55 -6.52 -22.86 17.90
C MET A 55 -7.60 -22.17 17.04
N PRO A 56 -8.15 -22.84 16.00
CA PRO A 56 -9.09 -22.22 15.08
C PRO A 56 -10.35 -21.66 15.74
N TYR A 57 -10.97 -22.45 16.62
CA TYR A 57 -12.23 -22.05 17.23
C TYR A 57 -12.12 -20.82 18.14
N VAL A 58 -11.03 -20.68 18.91
CA VAL A 58 -10.86 -19.53 19.80
C VAL A 58 -10.44 -18.30 19.01
N LEU A 59 -9.56 -18.44 18.01
CA LEU A 59 -9.15 -17.32 17.16
C LEU A 59 -10.31 -16.78 16.32
N GLU A 60 -11.13 -17.65 15.74
CA GLU A 60 -12.33 -17.23 15.04
C GLU A 60 -13.32 -16.54 15.98
N LEU A 61 -13.65 -17.17 17.11
CA LEU A 61 -14.60 -16.61 18.07
C LEU A 61 -14.12 -15.25 18.60
N SER A 62 -12.82 -15.12 18.87
CA SER A 62 -12.21 -13.86 19.29
C SER A 62 -12.28 -12.77 18.21
N THR A 63 -12.22 -13.14 16.93
CA THR A 63 -12.34 -12.18 15.82
C THR A 63 -13.79 -11.69 15.72
N ALA A 64 -14.75 -12.60 15.81
CA ALA A 64 -16.18 -12.24 15.82
C ALA A 64 -16.55 -11.34 17.02
N PHE A 65 -16.04 -11.64 18.21
CA PHE A 65 -16.23 -10.81 19.39
C PHE A 65 -15.37 -9.54 19.40
N GLY A 66 -14.23 -9.56 18.71
CA GLY A 66 -13.42 -8.37 18.50
C GLY A 66 -14.21 -7.34 17.69
N LEU A 67 -14.87 -7.75 16.61
CA LEU A 67 -15.76 -6.86 15.87
C LEU A 67 -16.90 -6.33 16.75
N PHE A 68 -17.44 -7.13 17.66
CA PHE A 68 -18.42 -6.65 18.63
C PHE A 68 -17.86 -5.54 19.54
N ARG A 69 -16.57 -5.60 19.91
CA ARG A 69 -15.90 -4.57 20.72
C ARG A 69 -15.88 -3.21 20.03
N THR A 70 -15.74 -3.16 18.71
CA THR A 70 -15.70 -1.87 17.96
C THR A 70 -17.03 -1.12 18.00
N TYR A 71 -18.14 -1.83 18.25
CA TYR A 71 -19.47 -1.22 18.35
C TYR A 71 -19.66 -0.41 19.64
N ALA A 72 -18.69 -0.46 20.56
CA ALA A 72 -18.67 0.38 21.75
C ALA A 72 -17.94 1.72 21.55
N ILE A 73 -17.46 1.99 20.34
CA ILE A 73 -16.93 3.30 19.95
C ILE A 73 -18.05 4.10 19.26
N PRO A 74 -18.47 5.27 19.79
CA PRO A 74 -19.61 6.01 19.25
C PRO A 74 -19.49 6.38 17.77
N THR A 75 -18.32 6.80 17.30
CA THR A 75 -18.07 7.14 15.88
C THR A 75 -18.33 5.95 14.97
N ILE A 76 -17.88 4.75 15.35
CA ILE A 76 -18.09 3.51 14.61
C ILE A 76 -19.56 3.08 14.66
N SER A 77 -20.16 3.04 15.86
CA SER A 77 -21.54 2.55 16.03
C SER A 77 -22.56 3.46 15.35
N GLU A 78 -22.32 4.76 15.28
CA GLU A 78 -23.14 5.69 14.50
C GLU A 78 -23.20 5.33 13.01
N VAL A 79 -22.05 5.03 12.41
CA VAL A 79 -21.99 4.60 11.00
C VAL A 79 -22.76 3.30 10.80
N LEU A 80 -22.61 2.35 11.73
CA LEU A 80 -23.29 1.06 11.66
C LEU A 80 -24.82 1.19 11.77
N VAL A 81 -25.31 2.02 12.69
CA VAL A 81 -26.74 2.33 12.82
C VAL A 81 -27.25 3.05 11.56
N LYS A 82 -26.55 4.10 11.09
CA LYS A 82 -26.92 4.88 9.91
C LYS A 82 -26.96 4.02 8.63
N SER A 83 -26.03 3.08 8.48
CA SER A 83 -26.00 2.16 7.34
C SER A 83 -27.18 1.17 7.33
N ASN A 84 -27.74 0.91 8.51
CA ASN A 84 -28.80 -0.06 8.78
C ASN A 84 -28.51 -1.50 8.29
N GLN A 85 -27.24 -1.85 8.08
CA GLN A 85 -26.83 -3.20 7.65
C GLN A 85 -26.60 -4.17 8.82
N LEU A 86 -26.36 -3.65 10.02
CA LEU A 86 -26.17 -4.44 11.23
C LEU A 86 -27.36 -4.34 12.19
N ALA A 87 -27.97 -3.16 12.30
CA ALA A 87 -29.11 -2.93 13.20
C ALA A 87 -30.41 -3.60 12.71
N ASN A 88 -30.57 -3.80 11.40
CA ASN A 88 -31.71 -4.48 10.82
C ASN A 88 -31.51 -6.00 10.83
N LYS A 89 -32.35 -6.71 11.59
CA LYS A 89 -32.34 -8.18 11.74
C LYS A 89 -32.43 -8.94 10.42
N ASP A 90 -33.10 -8.39 9.40
CA ASP A 90 -33.37 -9.09 8.15
C ASP A 90 -32.14 -9.13 7.22
N VAL A 91 -31.16 -8.25 7.45
CA VAL A 91 -29.91 -8.16 6.65
C VAL A 91 -28.64 -8.39 7.46
N ALA A 92 -28.73 -8.38 8.80
CA ALA A 92 -27.58 -8.55 9.69
C ALA A 92 -26.87 -9.91 9.50
N GLY A 93 -27.63 -10.99 9.27
CA GLY A 93 -27.07 -12.31 8.99
C GLY A 93 -26.21 -12.30 7.73
N ARG A 94 -26.74 -11.77 6.62
CA ARG A 94 -25.97 -11.56 5.39
C ARG A 94 -24.73 -10.69 5.61
N ARG A 95 -24.86 -9.55 6.32
CA ARG A 95 -23.74 -8.65 6.59
C ARG A 95 -22.59 -9.38 7.34
N ALA A 96 -22.93 -10.27 8.27
CA ALA A 96 -21.95 -11.08 8.99
C ALA A 96 -21.25 -12.09 8.05
N GLU A 97 -22.03 -12.80 7.22
CA GLU A 97 -21.48 -13.76 6.24
C GLU A 97 -20.61 -13.06 5.18
N ASP A 98 -21.02 -11.89 4.67
CA ASP A 98 -20.24 -11.07 3.72
C ASP A 98 -18.90 -10.63 4.31
N THR A 99 -18.89 -10.25 5.60
CA THR A 99 -17.65 -9.91 6.31
C THR A 99 -16.71 -11.11 6.37
N SER A 100 -17.26 -12.26 6.75
CA SER A 100 -16.50 -13.51 6.85
C SER A 100 -15.88 -13.86 5.51
N VAL A 101 -16.64 -13.76 4.42
CA VAL A 101 -16.15 -14.04 3.06
C VAL A 101 -14.97 -13.15 2.71
N LEU A 102 -15.13 -11.82 2.80
CA LEU A 102 -14.08 -10.89 2.39
C LEU A 102 -12.81 -11.00 3.25
N LEU A 103 -12.94 -11.21 4.57
CA LEU A 103 -11.79 -11.44 5.44
C LEU A 103 -11.09 -12.76 5.13
N SER A 104 -11.86 -13.82 4.85
CA SER A 104 -11.32 -15.14 4.50
C SER A 104 -10.50 -15.11 3.22
N GLU A 105 -10.85 -14.24 2.27
CA GLU A 105 -10.06 -14.05 1.05
C GLU A 105 -8.63 -13.57 1.35
N CYS A 106 -8.47 -12.70 2.35
CA CYS A 106 -7.16 -12.20 2.78
C CYS A 106 -6.42 -13.20 3.68
N ILE A 107 -7.15 -13.95 4.51
CA ILE A 107 -6.56 -14.86 5.49
C ILE A 107 -6.04 -16.14 4.83
N TYR A 108 -6.89 -16.83 4.04
CA TYR A 108 -6.60 -18.19 3.55
C TYR A 108 -5.92 -18.25 2.18
N HIS A 109 -5.81 -17.13 1.47
CA HIS A 109 -5.13 -17.06 0.19
C HIS A 109 -3.94 -16.12 0.28
N ASP A 110 -2.89 -16.41 -0.48
CA ASP A 110 -1.74 -15.51 -0.62
C ASP A 110 -2.23 -14.08 -0.91
N LEU A 111 -1.77 -13.12 -0.10
CA LEU A 111 -2.26 -11.74 -0.16
C LEU A 111 -2.01 -11.07 -1.52
N ASP A 112 -1.05 -11.55 -2.31
CA ASP A 112 -0.77 -11.08 -3.68
C ASP A 112 -1.55 -11.85 -4.76
N SER A 113 -2.26 -12.92 -4.39
CA SER A 113 -3.15 -13.61 -5.32
C SER A 113 -4.23 -12.66 -5.83
N LYS A 114 -4.69 -12.87 -7.08
CA LYS A 114 -5.81 -12.09 -7.64
C LYS A 114 -7.03 -12.14 -6.71
N ARG A 115 -7.29 -13.31 -6.12
CA ARG A 115 -8.44 -13.55 -5.24
C ARG A 115 -8.37 -12.70 -3.97
N ALA A 116 -7.26 -12.72 -3.24
CA ALA A 116 -7.08 -11.93 -2.02
C ALA A 116 -7.12 -10.42 -2.32
N ARG A 117 -6.42 -9.96 -3.36
CA ARG A 117 -6.40 -8.54 -3.74
C ARG A 117 -7.77 -8.02 -4.15
N MET A 118 -8.53 -8.79 -4.92
CA MET A 118 -9.91 -8.42 -5.25
C MET A 118 -10.80 -8.34 -3.99
N GLY A 119 -10.63 -9.27 -3.05
CA GLY A 119 -11.34 -9.26 -1.77
C GLY A 119 -11.02 -8.01 -0.94
N LEU A 120 -9.73 -7.67 -0.83
CA LEU A 120 -9.28 -6.49 -0.12
C LEU A 120 -9.69 -5.19 -0.80
N ALA A 121 -9.57 -5.11 -2.13
CA ALA A 121 -10.06 -3.97 -2.92
C ALA A 121 -11.58 -3.80 -2.78
N ARG A 122 -12.34 -4.89 -2.65
CA ARG A 122 -13.78 -4.84 -2.35
C ARG A 122 -14.04 -4.25 -0.97
N ILE A 123 -13.25 -4.62 0.03
CA ILE A 123 -13.29 -4.00 1.37
C ILE A 123 -13.00 -2.50 1.26
N ASN A 124 -11.94 -2.11 0.55
CA ASN A 124 -11.57 -0.70 0.35
C ASN A 124 -12.67 0.10 -0.32
N TYR A 125 -13.26 -0.42 -1.40
CA TYR A 125 -14.39 0.20 -2.08
C TYR A 125 -15.55 0.46 -1.11
N LEU A 126 -15.97 -0.58 -0.36
CA LEU A 126 -17.10 -0.47 0.56
C LEU A 126 -16.83 0.53 1.71
N HIS A 127 -15.60 0.60 2.23
CA HIS A 127 -15.23 1.59 3.24
C HIS A 127 -15.14 3.01 2.65
N ASN A 128 -14.65 3.17 1.42
CA ASN A 128 -14.53 4.47 0.76
C ASN A 128 -15.90 5.15 0.55
N LEU A 129 -16.97 4.38 0.40
CA LEU A 129 -18.35 4.90 0.37
C LEU A 129 -18.76 5.63 1.66
N TYR A 130 -18.05 5.40 2.77
CA TYR A 130 -18.27 6.02 4.07
C TYR A 130 -17.05 6.80 4.56
N ARG A 131 -16.13 7.21 3.67
CA ARG A 131 -14.87 7.88 4.05
C ARG A 131 -15.07 9.18 4.84
N CYS A 132 -16.19 9.88 4.64
CA CYS A 132 -16.52 11.08 5.41
C CYS A 132 -17.03 10.78 6.83
N SER A 133 -17.28 9.51 7.17
CA SER A 133 -17.85 9.10 8.46
C SER A 133 -16.98 8.10 9.21
N ILE A 134 -16.06 7.42 8.53
CA ILE A 134 -15.09 6.51 9.13
C ILE A 134 -13.73 7.22 9.14
N THR A 135 -13.21 7.49 10.34
CA THR A 135 -11.91 8.16 10.48
C THR A 135 -10.74 7.19 10.31
N ASN A 136 -9.54 7.70 10.09
CA ASN A 136 -8.32 6.88 10.09
C ASN A 136 -8.15 6.14 11.43
N ASP A 137 -8.41 6.82 12.54
CA ASP A 137 -8.26 6.23 13.87
C ASP A 137 -9.31 5.13 14.13
N ASP A 138 -10.54 5.27 13.63
CA ASP A 138 -11.54 4.18 13.68
C ASP A 138 -11.05 2.94 12.91
N MET A 139 -10.40 3.14 11.75
CA MET A 139 -9.82 2.07 10.94
C MET A 139 -8.62 1.43 11.65
N LEU A 140 -7.70 2.23 12.19
CA LEU A 140 -6.53 1.75 12.93
C LEU A 140 -6.94 0.98 14.19
N TYR A 141 -7.95 1.48 14.91
CA TYR A 141 -8.52 0.79 16.05
C TYR A 141 -9.14 -0.54 15.64
N THR A 142 -9.97 -0.56 14.59
CA THR A 142 -10.55 -1.79 14.07
C THR A 142 -9.49 -2.80 13.61
N LEU A 143 -8.41 -2.34 12.98
CA LEU A 143 -7.27 -3.17 12.59
C LEU A 143 -6.59 -3.80 13.82
N SER A 144 -6.34 -2.99 14.86
CA SER A 144 -5.71 -3.45 16.10
C SER A 144 -6.48 -4.60 16.76
N ILE A 145 -7.81 -4.60 16.65
CA ILE A 145 -8.66 -5.67 17.21
C ILE A 145 -8.33 -7.04 16.60
N PHE A 146 -8.06 -7.12 15.30
CA PHE A 146 -7.68 -8.38 14.63
C PHE A 146 -6.30 -8.90 15.08
N ILE A 147 -5.49 -8.03 15.69
CA ILE A 147 -4.19 -8.35 16.26
C ILE A 147 -4.34 -8.80 17.72
N TYR A 148 -4.88 -7.93 18.58
CA TYR A 148 -4.80 -8.12 20.03
C TYR A 148 -5.92 -8.99 20.62
N GLU A 149 -7.14 -8.98 20.07
CA GLU A 149 -8.20 -9.82 20.64
C GLU A 149 -7.91 -11.32 20.50
N PRO A 150 -7.43 -11.81 19.34
CA PRO A 150 -6.99 -13.20 19.22
C PRO A 150 -5.85 -13.58 20.17
N VAL A 151 -4.89 -12.67 20.39
CA VAL A 151 -3.81 -12.87 21.36
C VAL A 151 -4.40 -13.01 22.76
N ARG A 152 -5.18 -12.02 23.21
CA ARG A 152 -5.81 -12.01 24.54
C ARG A 152 -6.69 -13.23 24.79
N TRP A 153 -7.48 -13.65 23.81
CA TRP A 153 -8.37 -14.80 23.95
C TRP A 153 -7.63 -16.13 23.97
N SER A 154 -6.53 -16.28 23.23
CA SER A 154 -5.69 -17.47 23.31
C SER A 154 -5.18 -17.71 24.73
N GLU A 155 -4.71 -16.64 25.38
CA GLU A 155 -4.15 -16.67 26.74
C GLU A 155 -5.21 -17.01 27.78
N LEU A 156 -6.44 -16.52 27.61
CA LEU A 156 -7.53 -16.71 28.56
C LEU A 156 -8.30 -18.02 28.39
N TYR A 157 -8.50 -18.47 27.14
CA TYR A 157 -9.54 -19.45 26.81
C TYR A 157 -9.07 -20.65 25.99
N ASP A 158 -7.84 -20.67 25.47
CA ASP A 158 -7.30 -21.84 24.78
C ASP A 158 -6.16 -22.53 25.55
N TRP A 159 -5.65 -23.61 24.96
CA TRP A 159 -4.77 -24.57 25.60
C TRP A 159 -3.35 -24.03 25.89
N ARG A 160 -2.97 -22.92 25.25
CA ARG A 160 -1.72 -22.18 25.48
C ARG A 160 -1.84 -20.71 25.04
N PRO A 161 -1.01 -19.81 25.60
CA PRO A 161 -0.78 -18.48 25.02
C PRO A 161 -0.12 -18.58 23.63
N LEU A 162 -0.28 -17.52 22.82
CA LEU A 162 0.55 -17.33 21.63
C LEU A 162 2.00 -17.02 22.01
N GLU A 163 2.93 -17.60 21.27
CA GLU A 163 4.37 -17.35 21.41
C GLU A 163 4.73 -15.97 20.83
N PRO A 164 5.84 -15.34 21.24
CA PRO A 164 6.25 -14.02 20.74
C PRO A 164 6.28 -13.94 19.21
N ILE A 165 6.82 -14.96 18.54
CA ILE A 165 6.88 -15.04 17.07
C ILE A 165 5.49 -15.08 16.42
N GLU A 166 4.48 -15.66 17.08
CA GLU A 166 3.10 -15.68 16.57
C GLU A 166 2.42 -14.33 16.76
N LYS A 167 2.75 -13.59 17.84
CA LYS A 167 2.28 -12.22 18.07
C LYS A 167 2.86 -11.26 17.03
N GLU A 168 4.17 -11.35 16.80
CA GLU A 168 4.88 -10.57 15.78
C GLU A 168 4.38 -10.88 14.38
N ALA A 169 4.24 -12.16 14.01
CA ALA A 169 3.67 -12.57 12.72
C ALA A 169 2.27 -11.99 12.51
N ARG A 170 1.40 -12.07 13.53
CA ARG A 170 0.06 -11.51 13.45
C ARG A 170 0.09 -10.00 13.19
N TYR A 171 0.96 -9.28 13.90
CA TYR A 171 1.12 -7.85 13.71
C TYR A 171 1.63 -7.50 12.31
N ILE A 172 2.68 -8.14 11.82
CA ILE A 172 3.22 -7.89 10.48
C ILE A 172 2.17 -8.18 9.39
N PHE A 173 1.45 -9.30 9.51
CA PHE A 173 0.42 -9.67 8.55
C PHE A 173 -0.74 -8.67 8.51
N TRP A 174 -1.27 -8.26 9.67
CA TRP A 174 -2.36 -7.29 9.70
C TRP A 174 -1.90 -5.87 9.40
N LYS A 175 -0.65 -5.49 9.73
CA LYS A 175 -0.06 -4.21 9.30
C LYS A 175 -0.04 -4.11 7.77
N GLU A 176 0.40 -5.17 7.09
CA GLU A 176 0.38 -5.23 5.63
C GLU A 176 -1.04 -5.07 5.05
N ILE A 177 -2.04 -5.71 5.66
CA ILE A 177 -3.45 -5.51 5.28
C ILE A 177 -3.86 -4.05 5.50
N GLY A 178 -3.53 -3.47 6.65
CA GLY A 178 -3.86 -2.08 6.99
C GLY A 178 -3.25 -1.08 6.01
N GLU A 179 -1.98 -1.27 5.64
CA GLU A 179 -1.30 -0.46 4.62
C GLU A 179 -1.97 -0.56 3.25
N ARG A 180 -2.35 -1.77 2.83
CA ARG A 180 -3.13 -1.98 1.59
C ARG A 180 -4.54 -1.41 1.66
N MET A 181 -5.08 -1.19 2.86
CA MET A 181 -6.34 -0.49 3.08
C MET A 181 -6.20 1.03 3.14
N GLY A 182 -4.97 1.56 3.05
CA GLY A 182 -4.69 2.98 3.17
C GLY A 182 -4.80 3.52 4.59
N ILE A 183 -4.66 2.67 5.61
CA ILE A 183 -4.60 3.10 7.02
C ILE A 183 -3.23 3.74 7.26
N GLU A 184 -3.26 4.95 7.79
CA GLU A 184 -2.08 5.77 8.04
C GLU A 184 -1.66 5.70 9.52
N TYR A 185 -0.39 6.02 9.78
CA TYR A 185 0.17 6.12 11.14
C TYR A 185 0.06 4.83 11.96
N ILE A 186 0.04 3.67 11.30
CA ILE A 186 0.22 2.39 11.99
C ILE A 186 1.59 2.46 12.68
N PRO A 187 1.67 2.31 14.02
CA PRO A 187 2.94 2.31 14.74
C PRO A 187 3.91 1.29 14.17
N SER A 188 5.20 1.40 14.53
CA SER A 188 6.24 0.58 13.91
C SER A 188 6.40 -0.78 14.61
N ALA A 189 6.12 -0.82 15.91
CA ALA A 189 6.22 -2.01 16.74
C ALA A 189 4.88 -2.50 17.31
N TYR A 190 4.84 -3.79 17.66
CA TYR A 190 3.68 -4.46 18.28
C TYR A 190 3.26 -3.77 19.58
N GLU A 191 4.22 -3.40 20.44
CA GLU A 191 3.96 -2.79 21.74
C GLU A 191 3.43 -1.36 21.62
N GLU A 192 3.93 -0.60 20.64
CA GLU A 192 3.49 0.79 20.40
C GLU A 192 2.02 0.84 19.99
N LEU A 193 1.60 -0.05 19.09
CA LEU A 193 0.19 -0.14 18.69
C LEU A 193 -0.70 -0.65 19.84
N GLU A 194 -0.17 -1.49 20.74
CA GLU A 194 -0.93 -1.93 21.92
C GLU A 194 -1.20 -0.77 22.88
N ILE A 195 -0.19 0.08 23.12
CA ILE A 195 -0.33 1.30 23.92
C ILE A 195 -1.37 2.22 23.27
N TRP A 196 -1.19 2.52 21.98
CA TRP A 196 -2.12 3.38 21.23
C TRP A 196 -3.56 2.88 21.29
N LYS A 197 -3.77 1.57 21.05
CA LYS A 197 -5.10 0.94 21.13
C LYS A 197 -5.71 1.11 22.51
N ASN A 198 -4.93 0.87 23.56
CA ASN A 198 -5.43 0.95 24.93
C ASN A 198 -5.79 2.37 25.35
N ASP A 199 -5.05 3.37 24.88
CA ASP A 199 -5.34 4.78 25.12
C ASP A 199 -6.56 5.24 24.33
N TYR A 200 -6.65 4.86 23.06
CA TYR A 200 -7.85 5.08 22.23
C TYR A 200 -9.12 4.50 22.90
N GLU A 201 -9.04 3.29 23.46
CA GLU A 201 -10.18 2.71 24.19
C GLU A 201 -10.48 3.41 25.52
N LYS A 202 -9.50 4.03 26.19
CA LYS A 202 -9.78 4.77 27.43
C LYS A 202 -10.54 6.05 27.13
N GLU A 203 -10.23 6.69 26.01
CA GLU A 203 -10.82 7.96 25.60
C GLU A 203 -12.18 7.76 24.91
N HIS A 204 -12.29 6.80 24.00
CA HIS A 204 -13.44 6.71 23.08
C HIS A 204 -14.43 5.59 23.38
N MET A 205 -14.09 4.58 24.20
CA MET A 205 -15.02 3.51 24.56
C MET A 205 -15.96 3.94 25.70
N ILE A 206 -16.86 4.85 25.36
CA ILE A 206 -17.85 5.46 26.26
C ILE A 206 -19.26 5.06 25.87
N PHE A 207 -20.21 5.25 26.79
CA PHE A 207 -21.61 4.95 26.51
C PHE A 207 -22.18 5.83 25.38
N SER A 208 -22.90 5.20 24.46
CA SER A 208 -23.76 5.86 23.48
C SER A 208 -25.00 5.00 23.20
N LYS A 209 -26.12 5.66 22.85
CA LYS A 209 -27.36 4.97 22.44
C LYS A 209 -27.13 4.10 21.20
N THR A 210 -26.28 4.53 20.27
CA THR A 210 -25.97 3.76 19.06
C THR A 210 -25.19 2.49 19.38
N ASN A 211 -24.32 2.52 20.41
CA ASN A 211 -23.61 1.32 20.88
C ASN A 211 -24.60 0.26 21.37
N LYS A 212 -25.60 0.66 22.16
CA LYS A 212 -26.64 -0.24 22.67
C LYS A 212 -27.44 -0.87 21.54
N ILE A 213 -27.86 -0.08 20.55
CA ILE A 213 -28.60 -0.56 19.37
C ILE A 213 -27.79 -1.62 18.61
N CYS A 214 -26.53 -1.31 18.26
CA CYS A 214 -25.66 -2.25 17.56
C CYS A 214 -25.37 -3.50 18.38
N GLY A 215 -25.12 -3.32 19.68
CA GLY A 215 -24.84 -4.40 20.60
C GLY A 215 -26.04 -5.36 20.74
N GLU A 216 -27.25 -4.83 20.94
CA GLU A 216 -28.47 -5.64 21.04
C GLU A 216 -28.76 -6.40 19.74
N ALA A 217 -28.66 -5.74 18.59
CA ALA A 217 -28.83 -6.38 17.30
C ALA A 217 -27.85 -7.54 17.10
N THR A 218 -26.59 -7.35 17.48
CA THR A 218 -25.55 -8.38 17.36
C THR A 218 -25.78 -9.55 18.32
N LEU A 219 -26.12 -9.29 19.59
CA LEU A 219 -26.46 -10.35 20.54
C LEU A 219 -27.68 -11.15 20.10
N ASN A 220 -28.68 -10.49 19.49
CA ASN A 220 -29.85 -11.16 18.94
C ASN A 220 -29.48 -12.06 17.76
N LEU A 221 -28.59 -11.62 16.87
CA LEU A 221 -28.06 -12.46 15.79
C LEU A 221 -27.24 -13.65 16.31
N MET A 222 -26.35 -13.42 17.29
CA MET A 222 -25.54 -14.50 17.90
C MET A 222 -26.39 -15.53 18.64
N THR A 223 -27.53 -15.12 19.20
CA THR A 223 -28.45 -16.03 19.91
C THR A 223 -29.49 -16.68 18.99
N SER A 224 -29.74 -16.15 17.79
CA SER A 224 -30.81 -16.65 16.90
C SER A 224 -30.59 -18.07 16.39
N ILE A 225 -29.35 -18.56 16.41
CA ILE A 225 -29.02 -19.94 16.03
C ILE A 225 -29.40 -20.97 17.10
N TYR A 226 -29.75 -20.52 18.31
CA TYR A 226 -30.15 -21.37 19.42
C TYR A 226 -31.68 -21.41 19.57
N PRO A 227 -32.23 -22.55 20.06
CA PRO A 227 -33.65 -22.63 20.42
C PRO A 227 -34.05 -21.51 21.38
N VAL A 228 -35.27 -20.96 21.22
CA VAL A 228 -35.78 -19.80 21.96
C VAL A 228 -35.60 -19.94 23.48
N TRP A 229 -35.84 -21.13 24.03
CA TRP A 229 -35.70 -21.42 25.46
C TRP A 229 -34.24 -21.32 25.99
N MET A 230 -33.23 -21.43 25.12
CA MET A 230 -31.81 -21.27 25.46
C MET A 230 -31.31 -19.84 25.31
N GLN A 231 -31.98 -19.00 24.53
CA GLN A 231 -31.43 -17.70 24.09
C GLN A 231 -31.08 -16.78 25.26
N GLY A 232 -31.91 -16.73 26.30
CA GLY A 232 -31.63 -15.93 27.50
C GLY A 232 -30.40 -16.41 28.29
N PHE A 233 -30.20 -17.72 28.39
CA PHE A 233 -29.01 -18.31 29.01
C PHE A 233 -27.76 -18.01 28.17
N ILE A 234 -27.83 -18.26 26.85
CA ILE A 234 -26.71 -17.99 25.93
C ILE A 234 -26.34 -16.52 25.92
N ARG A 235 -27.32 -15.60 25.94
CA ARG A 235 -27.06 -14.16 26.06
C ARG A 235 -26.19 -13.84 27.28
N ASN A 236 -26.51 -14.41 28.44
CA ASN A 236 -25.70 -14.22 29.65
C ASN A 236 -24.31 -14.86 29.54
N VAL A 237 -24.19 -15.99 28.83
CA VAL A 237 -22.88 -16.60 28.53
C VAL A 237 -22.03 -15.65 27.68
N LEU A 238 -22.57 -15.10 26.59
CA LEU A 238 -21.86 -14.15 25.71
C LEU A 238 -21.44 -12.90 26.49
N LEU A 239 -22.34 -12.31 27.28
CA LEU A 239 -22.05 -11.14 28.13
C LEU A 239 -21.03 -11.44 29.24
N SER A 240 -20.88 -12.70 29.65
CA SER A 240 -19.90 -13.08 30.69
C SER A 240 -18.44 -13.04 30.22
N ILE A 241 -18.23 -13.07 28.90
CA ILE A 241 -16.92 -13.07 28.23
C ILE A 241 -16.47 -11.63 27.91
N VAL A 242 -17.43 -10.72 27.82
CA VAL A 242 -17.23 -9.27 27.62
C VAL A 242 -16.65 -8.65 28.89
N ASP A 243 -15.61 -7.81 28.75
CA ASP A 243 -15.02 -7.08 29.87
C ASP A 243 -15.91 -5.92 30.33
N GLU A 244 -15.57 -5.37 31.49
CA GLU A 244 -16.39 -4.38 32.16
C GLU A 244 -16.55 -3.07 31.37
N ARG A 245 -15.49 -2.56 30.73
CA ARG A 245 -15.55 -1.31 29.97
C ARG A 245 -16.49 -1.45 28.78
N LEU A 246 -16.29 -2.53 28.00
CA LEU A 246 -17.14 -2.83 26.84
C LEU A 246 -18.61 -2.99 27.25
N ARG A 247 -18.89 -3.72 28.34
CA ARG A 247 -20.26 -3.90 28.85
C ARG A 247 -20.92 -2.58 29.23
N LEU A 248 -20.20 -1.70 29.94
CA LEU A 248 -20.70 -0.40 30.37
C LEU A 248 -20.92 0.54 29.19
N ALA A 249 -20.00 0.58 28.22
CA ALA A 249 -20.13 1.40 27.01
C ALA A 249 -21.30 0.99 26.10
N MET A 250 -21.79 -0.25 26.23
CA MET A 250 -22.97 -0.74 25.51
C MET A 250 -24.26 -0.73 26.34
N ASP A 251 -24.20 -0.31 27.61
CA ASP A 251 -25.33 -0.32 28.55
C ASP A 251 -25.98 -1.71 28.69
N PHE A 252 -25.14 -2.73 28.87
CA PHE A 252 -25.61 -4.08 29.17
C PHE A 252 -25.60 -4.38 30.65
N GLU A 253 -26.60 -5.12 31.10
CA GLU A 253 -26.66 -5.62 32.48
C GLU A 253 -25.51 -6.58 32.79
N LYS A 254 -25.08 -6.56 34.06
CA LYS A 254 -24.03 -7.45 34.53
C LYS A 254 -24.58 -8.89 34.59
N PRO A 255 -23.97 -9.87 33.90
CA PRO A 255 -24.44 -11.25 33.97
C PRO A 255 -24.21 -11.82 35.38
N PRO A 256 -25.02 -12.79 35.82
CA PRO A 256 -24.83 -13.47 37.10
C PRO A 256 -23.41 -14.04 37.24
N THR A 257 -22.76 -13.78 38.38
CA THR A 257 -21.36 -14.18 38.63
C THR A 257 -21.14 -15.69 38.48
N TRP A 258 -22.14 -16.51 38.77
CA TRP A 258 -22.06 -17.97 38.60
C TRP A 258 -21.98 -18.38 37.13
N ILE A 259 -22.65 -17.67 36.22
CA ILE A 259 -22.55 -17.92 34.77
C ILE A 259 -21.14 -17.62 34.30
N LYS A 260 -20.57 -16.48 34.72
CA LYS A 260 -19.17 -16.14 34.39
C LYS A 260 -18.19 -17.20 34.89
N ARG A 261 -18.35 -17.68 36.13
CA ARG A 261 -17.52 -18.77 36.67
C ARG A 261 -17.67 -20.05 35.86
N LEU A 262 -18.91 -20.43 35.53
CA LEU A 262 -19.21 -21.61 34.72
C LEU A 262 -18.56 -21.52 33.32
N THR A 263 -18.76 -20.41 32.60
CA THR A 263 -18.17 -20.17 31.29
C THR A 263 -16.65 -20.30 31.31
N ILE A 264 -15.97 -19.62 32.25
CA ILE A 264 -14.51 -19.70 32.39
C ILE A 264 -14.06 -21.13 32.73
N THR A 265 -14.83 -21.84 33.57
CA THR A 265 -14.51 -23.21 33.96
C THR A 265 -14.61 -24.16 32.77
N ILE A 266 -15.64 -24.02 31.93
CA ILE A 266 -15.80 -24.80 30.70
C ILE A 266 -14.61 -24.57 29.76
N PHE A 267 -14.20 -23.32 29.55
CA PHE A 267 -13.02 -23.03 28.72
C PHE A 267 -11.73 -23.63 29.31
N ARG A 268 -11.53 -23.55 30.63
CA ARG A 268 -10.35 -24.15 31.30
C ARG A 268 -10.32 -25.68 31.18
N ILE A 269 -11.46 -26.34 31.37
CA ILE A 269 -11.58 -27.80 31.21
C ILE A 269 -11.27 -28.17 29.76
N ARG A 270 -11.87 -27.47 28.78
CA ARG A 270 -11.58 -27.67 27.35
C ARG A 270 -10.09 -27.48 27.05
N ALA A 271 -9.49 -26.39 27.52
CA ALA A 271 -8.08 -26.08 27.33
C ALA A 271 -7.17 -27.19 27.90
N PHE A 272 -7.48 -27.69 29.10
CA PHE A 272 -6.77 -28.80 29.73
C PHE A 272 -6.87 -30.09 28.89
N LEU A 273 -8.09 -30.47 28.48
CA LEU A 273 -8.30 -31.66 27.66
C LEU A 273 -7.60 -31.55 26.30
N LEU A 274 -7.64 -30.38 25.67
CA LEU A 274 -6.95 -30.15 24.40
C LEU A 274 -5.43 -30.22 24.54
N ARG A 275 -4.87 -29.69 25.63
CA ARG A 275 -3.43 -29.68 25.89
C ARG A 275 -2.87 -31.07 26.16
N HIS A 276 -3.61 -31.90 26.89
CA HIS A 276 -3.08 -33.14 27.47
C HIS A 276 -3.67 -34.41 26.87
N CYS A 277 -4.90 -34.37 26.36
CA CYS A 277 -5.66 -35.56 25.99
C CYS A 277 -6.08 -35.59 24.51
N ALA A 278 -5.82 -34.55 23.73
CA ALA A 278 -6.24 -34.49 22.33
C ALA A 278 -5.04 -34.39 21.37
N LEU A 279 -5.03 -35.26 20.35
CA LEU A 279 -4.10 -35.16 19.23
C LEU A 279 -4.29 -33.84 18.46
N PRO A 280 -3.22 -33.29 17.85
CA PRO A 280 -3.35 -32.09 17.01
C PRO A 280 -4.15 -32.38 15.74
N ARG A 281 -4.73 -31.33 15.15
CA ARG A 281 -5.40 -31.43 13.85
C ARG A 281 -4.41 -31.74 12.74
N ILE A 282 -4.81 -32.65 11.87
CA ILE A 282 -4.08 -33.06 10.66
C ILE A 282 -4.53 -32.23 9.46
N HIS A 283 -5.82 -31.89 9.39
CA HIS A 283 -6.41 -31.08 8.33
C HIS A 283 -6.63 -29.64 8.78
N MET A 284 -6.53 -28.73 7.82
CA MET A 284 -6.84 -27.32 8.01
C MET A 284 -8.31 -27.15 8.37
N HIS A 285 -8.59 -26.30 9.35
CA HIS A 285 -9.92 -25.84 9.65
C HIS A 285 -10.09 -24.41 9.12
N ASP A 286 -11.01 -24.22 8.18
CA ASP A 286 -11.14 -22.99 7.41
C ASP A 286 -12.58 -22.45 7.34
N ASN A 287 -13.49 -23.01 8.15
CA ASN A 287 -14.92 -22.70 8.15
C ASN A 287 -15.58 -22.64 6.78
N GLY A 288 -15.14 -23.53 5.89
CA GLY A 288 -15.72 -23.66 4.56
C GLY A 288 -15.34 -22.54 3.60
N GLN A 289 -14.26 -21.81 3.90
CA GLN A 289 -13.83 -20.60 3.18
C GLN A 289 -12.38 -20.67 2.68
N GLY A 290 -11.65 -21.73 3.00
CA GLY A 290 -10.29 -21.92 2.49
C GLY A 290 -10.25 -22.42 1.04
N PRO A 291 -9.05 -22.58 0.45
CA PRO A 291 -8.87 -22.88 -0.97
C PRO A 291 -9.60 -24.15 -1.44
N THR A 292 -9.61 -25.20 -0.62
CA THR A 292 -10.30 -26.46 -0.94
C THR A 292 -11.79 -26.41 -0.63
N SER A 293 -12.19 -25.55 0.31
CA SER A 293 -13.55 -25.51 0.84
C SER A 293 -14.40 -24.41 0.21
N CYS A 294 -13.79 -23.51 -0.56
CA CYS A 294 -14.47 -22.50 -1.37
C CYS A 294 -13.93 -22.47 -2.81
N PRO A 295 -14.08 -23.58 -3.58
CA PRO A 295 -13.59 -23.64 -4.95
C PRO A 295 -14.45 -22.82 -5.91
N MET A 296 -13.87 -22.46 -7.04
CA MET A 296 -14.61 -21.91 -8.18
C MET A 296 -15.37 -23.03 -8.88
N ASN A 297 -16.65 -22.80 -9.18
CA ASN A 297 -17.50 -23.73 -9.89
C ASN A 297 -17.38 -23.56 -11.42
N GLU A 298 -18.07 -24.42 -12.16
CA GLU A 298 -18.09 -24.44 -13.64
C GLU A 298 -18.62 -23.13 -14.27
N HIS A 299 -19.31 -22.30 -13.51
CA HIS A 299 -19.84 -21.00 -13.93
C HIS A 299 -18.94 -19.82 -13.52
N GLY A 300 -17.72 -20.08 -13.02
CA GLY A 300 -16.78 -19.04 -12.60
C GLY A 300 -17.15 -18.37 -11.27
N ARG A 301 -17.97 -19.01 -10.42
CA ARG A 301 -18.43 -18.48 -9.13
C ARG A 301 -17.92 -19.31 -7.97
N PHE A 302 -17.71 -18.70 -6.81
CA PHE A 302 -17.22 -19.38 -5.61
C PHE A 302 -18.38 -19.90 -4.76
N ASN A 303 -18.28 -21.14 -4.29
CA ASN A 303 -19.26 -21.75 -3.39
C ASN A 303 -18.60 -22.14 -2.08
N ARG A 304 -19.17 -21.70 -0.95
CA ARG A 304 -18.75 -22.15 0.38
C ARG A 304 -19.33 -23.52 0.72
N THR A 305 -18.67 -24.26 1.61
CA THR A 305 -19.17 -25.54 2.13
C THR A 305 -19.88 -25.42 3.48
N SER A 306 -19.71 -24.32 4.20
CA SER A 306 -20.36 -24.08 5.51
C SER A 306 -20.70 -22.61 5.73
N TYR A 307 -21.56 -22.37 6.72
CA TYR A 307 -22.04 -21.06 7.17
C TYR A 307 -22.32 -21.09 8.68
N ILE A 308 -22.45 -19.91 9.31
CA ILE A 308 -22.70 -19.79 10.75
C ILE A 308 -24.13 -19.33 11.01
N PHE A 309 -24.52 -18.20 10.41
CA PHE A 309 -25.82 -17.57 10.68
C PHE A 309 -26.83 -17.90 9.58
N GLU A 310 -26.41 -17.74 8.33
CA GLU A 310 -27.29 -17.86 7.17
C GLU A 310 -26.54 -18.51 5.99
N PRO A 311 -27.20 -19.35 5.19
CA PRO A 311 -26.54 -20.17 4.17
C PRO A 311 -26.14 -19.40 2.89
N TRP A 312 -25.72 -18.14 3.03
CA TRP A 312 -25.28 -17.32 1.90
C TRP A 312 -24.10 -17.95 1.17
N TYR A 313 -24.27 -18.11 -0.14
CA TYR A 313 -23.27 -18.65 -1.07
C TYR A 313 -22.92 -20.13 -0.91
N VAL A 314 -23.69 -20.86 -0.10
CA VAL A 314 -23.47 -22.29 0.14
C VAL A 314 -24.17 -23.10 -0.94
N LYS A 315 -23.48 -24.08 -1.53
CA LYS A 315 -24.05 -24.92 -2.57
C LYS A 315 -25.18 -25.80 -2.03
N GLU A 316 -26.27 -25.88 -2.78
CA GLU A 316 -27.34 -26.84 -2.50
C GLU A 316 -26.84 -28.28 -2.67
N THR A 317 -27.07 -29.10 -1.64
CA THR A 317 -26.82 -30.54 -1.68
C THR A 317 -28.09 -31.30 -1.33
N TRP A 318 -28.20 -32.55 -1.78
CA TRP A 318 -29.33 -33.41 -1.41
C TRP A 318 -29.47 -33.54 0.11
N LEU A 319 -28.33 -33.64 0.84
CA LEU A 319 -28.29 -33.66 2.30
C LEU A 319 -28.85 -32.39 2.94
N SER A 320 -28.55 -31.22 2.37
CA SER A 320 -29.04 -29.94 2.89
C SER A 320 -30.57 -29.80 2.80
N LYS A 321 -31.24 -30.56 1.91
CA LYS A 321 -32.70 -30.56 1.74
C LYS A 321 -33.43 -31.43 2.77
N ILE A 322 -32.73 -32.36 3.44
CA ILE A 322 -33.37 -33.39 4.28
C ILE A 322 -33.11 -33.18 5.78
N LYS A 323 -32.24 -32.24 6.20
CA LYS A 323 -31.93 -32.02 7.63
C LYS A 323 -33.13 -31.44 8.42
N PRO A 324 -33.77 -32.21 9.32
CA PRO A 324 -35.08 -31.85 9.90
C PRO A 324 -35.03 -30.72 10.95
N PHE A 325 -33.85 -30.23 11.32
CA PHE A 325 -33.69 -29.20 12.36
C PHE A 325 -32.99 -27.92 11.88
N VAL A 326 -32.80 -27.77 10.57
CA VAL A 326 -32.18 -26.57 9.96
C VAL A 326 -33.29 -25.70 9.38
N THR A 327 -33.51 -24.53 9.99
CA THR A 327 -34.58 -23.58 9.64
C THR A 327 -34.25 -22.74 8.40
N LYS A 328 -32.98 -22.34 8.21
CA LYS A 328 -32.50 -21.64 7.01
C LYS A 328 -31.61 -22.56 6.20
N ARG A 329 -31.98 -22.85 4.95
CA ARG A 329 -31.30 -23.83 4.09
C ARG A 329 -30.72 -23.16 2.85
N PRO A 330 -29.60 -23.66 2.30
CA PRO A 330 -29.11 -23.22 1.01
C PRO A 330 -30.22 -23.27 -0.03
N SER A 331 -30.45 -22.15 -0.72
CA SER A 331 -31.49 -21.98 -1.73
C SER A 331 -31.11 -20.81 -2.66
N PRO A 332 -31.84 -20.59 -3.76
CA PRO A 332 -31.60 -19.45 -4.64
C PRO A 332 -31.72 -18.08 -3.92
N GLU A 333 -32.56 -17.99 -2.89
CA GLU A 333 -32.69 -16.81 -2.02
C GLU A 333 -31.34 -16.42 -1.38
N TYR A 334 -30.57 -17.43 -0.94
CA TYR A 334 -29.26 -17.28 -0.33
C TYR A 334 -28.11 -17.37 -1.35
N LYS A 335 -28.40 -17.19 -2.64
CA LYS A 335 -27.42 -17.27 -3.73
C LYS A 335 -26.65 -18.60 -3.74
N SER A 336 -27.36 -19.73 -3.69
CA SER A 336 -26.76 -21.09 -3.70
C SER A 336 -25.90 -21.40 -4.94
N GLN A 337 -26.03 -20.63 -6.01
CA GLN A 337 -25.16 -20.64 -7.20
C GLN A 337 -23.74 -20.08 -6.94
N GLY A 338 -23.48 -19.55 -5.75
CA GLY A 338 -22.20 -18.98 -5.36
C GLY A 338 -22.11 -17.47 -5.59
N PHE A 339 -20.91 -16.89 -5.45
CA PHE A 339 -20.63 -15.46 -5.58
C PHE A 339 -19.45 -15.18 -6.51
N THR A 340 -19.40 -13.95 -7.03
CA THR A 340 -18.13 -13.31 -7.39
C THR A 340 -17.79 -12.27 -6.32
N ILE A 341 -16.52 -11.90 -6.20
CA ILE A 341 -16.05 -11.02 -5.12
C ILE A 341 -16.76 -9.65 -5.17
N GLU A 342 -17.05 -9.16 -6.37
CA GLU A 342 -17.67 -7.86 -6.63
C GLU A 342 -19.14 -7.81 -6.19
N GLU A 343 -19.80 -8.96 -6.03
CA GLU A 343 -21.17 -9.06 -5.56
C GLU A 343 -21.30 -9.11 -4.03
N VAL A 344 -20.20 -9.38 -3.32
CA VAL A 344 -20.21 -9.52 -1.86
C VAL A 344 -20.43 -8.16 -1.20
N GLY A 345 -21.26 -8.15 -0.15
CA GLY A 345 -21.67 -6.94 0.56
C GLY A 345 -23.14 -6.58 0.35
N PRO A 346 -23.55 -5.37 0.79
CA PRO A 346 -24.94 -4.92 0.70
C PRO A 346 -25.50 -5.00 -0.72
N GLU A 347 -26.74 -5.50 -0.87
CA GLU A 347 -27.34 -5.75 -2.20
C GLU A 347 -27.35 -4.49 -3.09
N LYS A 348 -27.56 -3.30 -2.51
CA LYS A 348 -27.52 -2.02 -3.22
C LYS A 348 -26.17 -1.71 -3.89
N PHE A 349 -25.10 -2.39 -3.50
CA PHE A 349 -23.73 -2.24 -4.01
C PHE A 349 -23.20 -3.50 -4.71
N ALA A 350 -24.01 -4.56 -4.83
CA ALA A 350 -23.60 -5.77 -5.53
C ALA A 350 -23.25 -5.46 -6.99
N GLY A 351 -22.05 -5.86 -7.43
CA GLY A 351 -21.54 -5.63 -8.79
C GLY A 351 -21.13 -4.19 -9.09
N LYS A 352 -21.22 -3.25 -8.12
CA LYS A 352 -20.79 -1.86 -8.31
C LYS A 352 -19.32 -1.66 -7.97
N GLY A 353 -18.70 -0.64 -8.59
CA GLY A 353 -17.30 -0.28 -8.35
C GLY A 353 -16.29 -1.18 -9.06
N PHE A 354 -16.71 -1.93 -10.10
CA PHE A 354 -15.86 -2.91 -10.78
C PHE A 354 -14.50 -2.35 -11.20
N GLU A 355 -14.48 -1.21 -11.90
CA GLU A 355 -13.22 -0.60 -12.36
C GLU A 355 -12.36 -0.11 -11.19
N GLU A 356 -12.96 0.48 -10.15
CA GLU A 356 -12.25 0.94 -8.96
C GLU A 356 -11.60 -0.23 -8.22
N ILE A 357 -12.35 -1.32 -8.01
CA ILE A 357 -11.87 -2.54 -7.36
C ILE A 357 -10.75 -3.18 -8.16
N GLN A 358 -10.91 -3.30 -9.48
CA GLN A 358 -9.91 -3.89 -10.35
C GLN A 358 -8.61 -3.06 -10.35
N ASN A 359 -8.72 -1.73 -10.46
CA ASN A 359 -7.57 -0.84 -10.43
C ASN A 359 -6.87 -0.88 -9.06
N ASP A 360 -7.62 -0.87 -7.96
CA ASP A 360 -7.07 -0.97 -6.61
C ASP A 360 -6.36 -2.32 -6.37
N ALA A 361 -6.96 -3.41 -6.83
CA ALA A 361 -6.33 -4.72 -6.80
C ALA A 361 -5.06 -4.76 -7.67
N GLU A 362 -5.02 -4.09 -8.82
CA GLU A 362 -3.82 -3.99 -9.67
C GLU A 362 -2.72 -3.16 -9.00
N LYS A 363 -3.05 -2.05 -8.32
CA LYS A 363 -2.07 -1.27 -7.53
C LYS A 363 -1.39 -2.08 -6.46
N MET A 364 -2.16 -2.90 -5.74
CA MET A 364 -1.60 -3.78 -4.69
C MET A 364 -0.54 -4.73 -5.26
N LEU A 365 -0.57 -4.99 -6.59
CA LEU A 365 0.43 -5.78 -7.31
C LEU A 365 1.56 -4.92 -7.91
N GLN A 366 1.29 -3.66 -8.29
CA GLN A 366 2.25 -2.71 -8.89
C GLN A 366 3.23 -2.14 -7.84
N ARG A 367 3.97 -3.02 -7.17
CA ARG A 367 5.17 -2.66 -6.43
C ARG A 367 6.37 -2.95 -7.32
N ALA A 368 7.34 -2.05 -7.40
CA ALA A 368 8.53 -2.29 -8.21
C ALA A 368 9.31 -3.46 -7.58
N MET A 369 9.47 -4.55 -8.32
CA MET A 369 10.12 -5.76 -7.80
C MET A 369 11.58 -5.78 -8.24
N LEU A 370 12.49 -5.81 -7.27
CA LEU A 370 13.91 -6.07 -7.51
C LEU A 370 14.15 -7.56 -7.28
N LEU A 371 14.89 -8.20 -8.18
CA LEU A 371 15.22 -9.62 -8.05
C LEU A 371 16.74 -9.75 -7.88
N ILE A 372 17.16 -10.23 -6.72
CA ILE A 372 18.55 -10.60 -6.47
C ILE A 372 18.70 -12.09 -6.77
N ILE A 373 19.69 -12.45 -7.58
CA ILE A 373 19.99 -13.83 -7.94
C ILE A 373 21.35 -14.18 -7.36
N ASN A 374 21.40 -15.17 -6.48
CA ASN A 374 22.67 -15.71 -6.01
C ASN A 374 23.21 -16.70 -7.04
N GLN A 375 24.31 -16.35 -7.70
CA GLN A 375 24.98 -17.20 -8.67
C GLN A 375 26.17 -17.98 -8.07
N SER A 376 26.49 -17.80 -6.78
CA SER A 376 27.55 -18.55 -6.13
C SER A 376 27.08 -19.94 -5.68
N GLU A 377 28.07 -20.80 -5.42
CA GLU A 377 27.87 -22.15 -4.87
C GLU A 377 27.61 -22.15 -3.36
N THR A 378 27.64 -20.98 -2.71
CA THR A 378 27.44 -20.81 -1.26
C THR A 378 26.29 -19.84 -0.96
N PRO A 379 25.57 -20.00 0.16
CA PRO A 379 24.59 -19.01 0.59
C PRO A 379 25.25 -17.65 0.85
N VAL A 380 24.57 -16.56 0.45
CA VAL A 380 25.03 -15.18 0.68
C VAL A 380 24.04 -14.42 1.54
N THR A 381 24.52 -13.61 2.46
CA THR A 381 23.70 -12.65 3.20
C THR A 381 23.63 -11.34 2.43
N PHE A 382 22.49 -10.66 2.47
CA PHE A 382 22.37 -9.30 1.94
C PHE A 382 21.75 -8.37 2.99
N GLN A 383 22.09 -7.09 2.87
CA GLN A 383 21.48 -5.98 3.59
C GLN A 383 21.23 -4.84 2.60
N VAL A 384 20.12 -4.13 2.76
CA VAL A 384 19.65 -3.03 1.92
C VAL A 384 19.54 -1.80 2.79
N ASP A 385 20.22 -0.74 2.40
CA ASP A 385 20.20 0.56 3.07
C ASP A 385 19.66 1.62 2.10
N LEU A 386 18.73 2.45 2.57
CA LEU A 386 18.22 3.62 1.88
C LEU A 386 18.89 4.88 2.43
N ALA A 387 19.44 5.72 1.57
CA ALA A 387 20.16 6.91 2.02
C ALA A 387 19.26 7.89 2.80
N SER A 388 17.97 7.98 2.47
CA SER A 388 16.98 8.78 3.22
C SER A 388 16.82 8.36 4.68
N GLN A 389 17.02 7.09 5.01
CA GLN A 389 16.81 6.54 6.37
C GLN A 389 17.95 6.91 7.34
N HIS A 390 19.11 7.33 6.82
CA HIS A 390 20.27 7.71 7.63
C HIS A 390 20.38 9.21 7.92
N VAL A 391 19.42 10.03 7.46
CA VAL A 391 19.44 11.50 7.60
C VAL A 391 18.90 11.98 8.97
N ASN A 392 18.49 11.07 9.87
CA ASN A 392 17.90 11.42 11.16
C ASN A 392 18.86 11.97 12.25
N ASN A 393 20.14 12.23 11.93
CA ASN A 393 20.98 13.03 12.82
C ASN A 393 20.68 14.52 12.59
N ARG A 394 19.66 15.01 13.31
CA ARG A 394 19.37 16.44 13.52
C ARG A 394 20.68 17.20 13.81
N LEU A 395 21.04 18.13 12.92
CA LEU A 395 21.67 19.43 13.21
C LEU A 395 21.95 20.29 11.95
N GLU A 396 21.70 19.81 10.72
CA GLU A 396 21.92 20.63 9.49
C GLU A 396 20.65 21.14 8.79
N GLN A 397 19.46 20.97 9.39
CA GLN A 397 18.20 21.50 8.83
C GLN A 397 17.88 22.95 9.24
N GLU A 398 18.69 23.58 10.09
CA GLU A 398 18.57 25.02 10.32
C GLU A 398 19.42 25.77 9.27
N ASN A 399 18.72 26.55 8.42
CA ASN A 399 19.24 27.53 7.45
C ASN A 399 19.61 27.07 6.03
N LYS A 400 18.69 26.48 5.26
CA LYS A 400 18.58 26.85 3.83
C LYS A 400 17.13 27.04 3.40
N ASN A 401 16.87 28.25 2.95
CA ASN A 401 15.56 28.78 2.57
C ASN A 401 14.88 27.98 1.46
N VAL A 402 13.56 27.99 1.55
CA VAL A 402 12.49 27.29 0.80
C VAL A 402 12.46 27.53 -0.72
N TRP A 403 13.49 28.06 -1.37
CA TRP A 403 13.45 28.36 -2.82
C TRP A 403 14.77 28.14 -3.57
N ASP A 404 15.66 27.26 -3.11
CA ASP A 404 16.86 26.93 -3.87
C ASP A 404 16.52 25.97 -5.03
N THR A 405 16.21 26.54 -6.19
CA THR A 405 15.90 25.82 -7.43
C THR A 405 17.13 25.18 -8.10
N SER A 406 18.29 25.18 -7.45
CA SER A 406 19.53 24.60 -7.98
C SER A 406 19.75 23.14 -7.56
N PHE A 407 18.90 22.22 -8.05
CA PHE A 407 19.19 20.78 -7.97
C PHE A 407 20.35 20.44 -8.91
N ASP A 408 21.60 20.56 -8.41
CA ASP A 408 22.79 20.04 -9.07
C ASP A 408 22.74 18.50 -9.02
N SER A 409 22.33 17.89 -10.14
CA SER A 409 22.05 16.46 -10.28
C SER A 409 23.23 15.54 -9.97
N ASN A 410 24.45 16.10 -9.89
CA ASN A 410 25.69 15.37 -9.66
C ASN A 410 26.15 15.29 -8.19
N LYS A 411 25.47 15.93 -7.23
CA LYS A 411 25.91 15.92 -5.82
C LYS A 411 24.87 15.45 -4.80
N HIS A 412 23.58 15.50 -5.09
CA HIS A 412 22.52 15.08 -4.16
C HIS A 412 21.78 13.84 -4.69
N PHE A 413 21.98 12.72 -3.99
CA PHE A 413 21.36 11.43 -4.33
C PHE A 413 19.91 11.32 -3.82
N ILE A 414 19.58 12.08 -2.77
CA ILE A 414 18.27 12.14 -2.14
C ILE A 414 17.51 13.34 -2.72
N GLY A 415 16.29 13.09 -3.22
CA GLY A 415 15.36 14.10 -3.71
C GLY A 415 14.46 14.66 -2.59
N PRO A 416 13.47 15.52 -2.93
CA PRO A 416 12.48 16.00 -1.97
C PRO A 416 11.88 14.82 -1.20
N GLN A 417 11.77 14.95 0.12
CA GLN A 417 11.10 13.96 0.96
C GLN A 417 9.65 14.39 1.18
N ASN A 418 8.81 13.45 1.59
CA ASN A 418 7.43 13.73 1.92
C ASN A 418 7.33 14.87 2.95
N LEU A 419 6.38 15.78 2.75
CA LEU A 419 6.15 16.91 3.66
C LEU A 419 5.75 16.42 5.08
N SER A 420 5.20 15.20 5.16
CA SER A 420 4.93 14.49 6.39
C SER A 420 6.17 13.99 7.16
N GLY A 421 7.38 14.08 6.58
CA GLY A 421 8.62 13.57 7.17
C GLY A 421 8.85 12.06 7.01
N ARG A 422 7.97 11.35 6.28
CA ARG A 422 8.16 9.93 5.92
C ARG A 422 9.12 9.77 4.73
N SER A 423 9.76 8.61 4.60
CA SER A 423 10.47 8.27 3.36
C SER A 423 9.47 8.11 2.21
N VAL A 424 9.86 8.59 1.03
CA VAL A 424 9.07 8.45 -0.20
C VAL A 424 9.12 7.02 -0.75
N PHE A 425 10.26 6.37 -0.59
CA PHE A 425 10.49 4.99 -1.02
C PHE A 425 10.71 4.08 0.18
N ASP A 426 10.22 2.85 0.08
CA ASP A 426 10.50 1.80 1.05
C ASP A 426 10.81 0.47 0.35
N ILE A 427 11.65 -0.36 0.96
CA ILE A 427 12.11 -1.65 0.40
C ILE A 427 11.94 -2.75 1.43
N THR A 428 11.28 -3.84 1.04
CA THR A 428 11.10 -5.03 1.89
C THR A 428 11.43 -6.31 1.14
N PRO A 429 12.18 -7.27 1.70
CA PRO A 429 12.89 -7.19 2.99
C PRO A 429 14.19 -6.36 2.91
N LEU A 430 14.60 -5.76 4.03
CA LEU A 430 15.85 -4.99 4.12
C LEU A 430 17.09 -5.89 4.30
N ASP A 431 16.93 -7.14 4.71
CA ASP A 431 18.03 -8.07 4.88
C ASP A 431 17.57 -9.52 4.61
N GLY A 432 18.53 -10.44 4.52
CA GLY A 432 18.23 -11.86 4.48
C GLY A 432 19.36 -12.72 3.93
N VAL A 433 19.07 -14.01 3.75
CA VAL A 433 20.00 -15.01 3.17
C VAL A 433 19.43 -15.52 1.84
N ILE A 434 20.28 -15.61 0.83
CA ILE A 434 19.96 -16.18 -0.48
C ILE A 434 20.78 -17.48 -0.64
N PRO A 435 20.12 -18.66 -0.66
CA PRO A 435 20.81 -19.93 -0.91
C PRO A 435 21.56 -19.95 -2.25
N ALA A 436 22.52 -20.86 -2.40
CA ALA A 436 23.27 -21.05 -3.64
C ALA A 436 22.32 -21.30 -4.84
N GLY A 437 22.52 -20.57 -5.94
CA GLY A 437 21.66 -20.66 -7.14
C GLY A 437 20.23 -20.11 -6.98
N ALA A 438 19.84 -19.62 -5.80
CA ALA A 438 18.48 -19.18 -5.52
C ALA A 438 18.24 -17.71 -5.87
N LYS A 439 16.97 -17.32 -5.90
CA LYS A 439 16.53 -15.95 -6.16
C LYS A 439 15.82 -15.40 -4.93
N LYS A 440 16.04 -14.12 -4.64
CA LYS A 440 15.32 -13.38 -3.59
C LYS A 440 14.70 -12.13 -4.20
N GLN A 441 13.44 -11.92 -3.89
CA GLN A 441 12.68 -10.78 -4.36
C GLN A 441 12.66 -9.70 -3.27
N LEU A 442 12.95 -8.46 -3.65
CA LEU A 442 12.71 -7.27 -2.86
C LEU A 442 11.57 -6.46 -3.51
N THR A 443 10.73 -5.91 -2.66
CA THR A 443 9.56 -5.14 -3.04
C THR A 443 9.84 -3.67 -2.72
N VAL A 444 9.83 -2.83 -3.74
CA VAL A 444 9.96 -1.37 -3.63
C VAL A 444 8.57 -0.75 -3.71
N SER A 445 8.20 0.00 -2.68
CA SER A 445 7.00 0.83 -2.65
C SER A 445 7.36 2.31 -2.81
N CYS A 446 6.46 3.09 -3.42
CA CYS A 446 6.61 4.52 -3.65
C CYS A 446 5.34 5.21 -3.17
N SER A 447 5.44 6.06 -2.14
CA SER A 447 4.31 6.70 -1.47
C SER A 447 4.51 8.22 -1.31
N PRO A 448 4.53 8.98 -2.41
CA PRO A 448 4.67 10.43 -2.38
C PRO A 448 3.40 11.14 -1.84
N ASP A 449 3.57 12.22 -1.07
CA ASP A 449 2.46 13.00 -0.48
C ASP A 449 2.22 14.40 -1.11
N HIS A 450 3.04 14.79 -2.09
CA HIS A 450 2.93 16.05 -2.81
C HIS A 450 3.50 15.96 -4.23
N ASP A 451 3.24 16.99 -5.03
CA ASP A 451 3.72 17.07 -6.40
C ASP A 451 5.23 17.31 -6.45
N SER A 452 5.95 16.43 -7.14
CA SER A 452 7.37 16.59 -7.41
C SER A 452 7.81 15.70 -8.57
N ASP A 453 8.69 16.24 -9.42
CA ASP A 453 9.39 15.49 -10.47
C ASP A 453 10.68 14.83 -9.98
N PHE A 454 11.09 15.15 -8.76
CA PHE A 454 12.46 14.96 -8.33
C PHE A 454 12.59 14.00 -7.16
N PHE A 455 11.53 13.26 -6.82
CA PHE A 455 11.61 12.22 -5.79
C PHE A 455 12.73 11.26 -6.15
N SER A 456 13.66 11.09 -5.22
CA SER A 456 14.80 10.23 -5.46
C SER A 456 15.41 9.72 -4.17
N ASP A 457 15.93 8.51 -4.22
CA ASP A 457 16.68 7.91 -3.13
C ASP A 457 17.75 6.97 -3.67
N LEU A 458 18.77 6.72 -2.86
CA LEU A 458 19.88 5.84 -3.19
C LEU A 458 19.74 4.55 -2.41
N VAL A 459 19.69 3.44 -3.14
CA VAL A 459 19.66 2.09 -2.57
C VAL A 459 21.06 1.53 -2.60
N ARG A 460 21.54 1.08 -1.45
CA ARG A 460 22.80 0.34 -1.33
C ARG A 460 22.50 -1.08 -0.88
N ILE A 461 23.02 -2.05 -1.61
CA ILE A 461 22.93 -3.47 -1.23
C ILE A 461 24.33 -3.99 -0.92
N THR A 462 24.48 -4.45 0.30
CA THR A 462 25.69 -5.04 0.86
C THR A 462 25.52 -6.54 0.88
N ILE A 463 26.51 -7.28 0.36
CA ILE A 463 26.49 -8.75 0.30
C ILE A 463 27.73 -9.27 1.04
N SER A 464 27.55 -10.03 2.12
CA SER A 464 28.57 -10.70 2.94
C SER A 464 29.85 -9.88 3.23
N GLU A 465 29.85 -9.08 4.31
CA GLU A 465 30.98 -8.28 4.88
C GLU A 465 31.81 -7.43 3.90
N GLN A 466 31.42 -7.33 2.62
CA GLN A 466 32.00 -6.39 1.69
C GLN A 466 31.37 -5.02 1.88
N PRO A 467 32.12 -3.92 1.72
CA PRO A 467 31.62 -2.59 2.07
C PRO A 467 30.34 -2.20 1.32
N ILE A 468 30.27 -2.39 -0.01
CA ILE A 468 29.09 -2.14 -0.88
C ILE A 468 29.29 -2.94 -2.19
N LYS A 469 28.26 -3.66 -2.69
CA LYS A 469 28.34 -4.33 -4.01
C LYS A 469 27.40 -3.75 -5.06
N LEU A 470 26.26 -3.21 -4.66
CA LEU A 470 25.27 -2.69 -5.60
C LEU A 470 24.76 -1.35 -5.10
N GLU A 471 24.84 -0.32 -5.95
CA GLU A 471 24.27 0.98 -5.68
C GLU A 471 23.45 1.41 -6.90
N PHE A 472 22.20 1.78 -6.69
CA PHE A 472 21.35 2.31 -7.75
C PHE A 472 20.36 3.32 -7.19
N ARG A 473 19.87 4.18 -8.08
CA ARG A 473 19.03 5.32 -7.72
C ARG A 473 17.58 5.01 -8.04
N LEU A 474 16.72 5.12 -7.03
CA LEU A 474 15.28 5.20 -7.23
C LEU A 474 14.91 6.60 -7.67
N ARG A 475 14.01 6.70 -8.65
CA ARG A 475 13.43 7.95 -9.11
C ARG A 475 11.93 7.77 -9.20
N GLY A 476 11.20 8.77 -8.71
CA GLY A 476 9.75 8.81 -8.71
C GLY A 476 9.29 10.18 -9.16
N THR A 477 8.10 10.21 -9.73
CA THR A 477 7.40 11.46 -10.04
C THR A 477 5.98 11.31 -9.52
N CYS A 478 5.44 12.38 -8.94
CA CYS A 478 4.05 12.43 -8.51
C CYS A 478 3.39 13.71 -9.01
N ARG A 479 2.13 13.57 -9.43
CA ARG A 479 1.27 14.65 -9.85
C ARG A 479 -0.09 14.49 -9.21
N GLN A 480 -0.67 15.61 -8.80
CA GLN A 480 -1.99 15.67 -8.20
C GLN A 480 -3.09 15.41 -9.24
N ASN A 481 -2.84 15.71 -10.52
CA ASN A 481 -3.78 15.55 -11.63
C ASN A 481 -3.25 14.59 -12.69
N SER A 482 -4.17 13.99 -13.47
CA SER A 482 -3.81 12.98 -14.46
C SER A 482 -3.05 13.56 -15.66
N MET A 483 -3.31 14.82 -16.01
CA MET A 483 -2.61 15.52 -17.10
C MET A 483 -1.53 16.45 -16.54
N TYR A 484 -0.35 16.41 -17.15
CA TYR A 484 0.76 17.31 -16.81
C TYR A 484 1.50 17.79 -18.06
N ILE A 485 2.11 18.97 -17.95
CA ILE A 485 3.01 19.53 -18.96
C ILE A 485 4.34 19.86 -18.29
N ARG A 486 5.46 19.48 -18.91
CA ARG A 486 6.82 19.83 -18.44
C ARG A 486 7.76 20.10 -19.62
N PRO A 487 8.80 20.93 -19.45
CA PRO A 487 9.91 21.00 -20.40
C PRO A 487 10.64 19.66 -20.50
N LEU A 488 11.16 19.32 -21.69
CA LEU A 488 12.14 18.23 -21.81
C LEU A 488 13.55 18.77 -21.54
N ASP A 489 14.06 18.45 -20.36
CA ASP A 489 15.38 18.88 -19.91
C ASP A 489 16.48 18.03 -20.59
N ASN A 490 17.12 18.56 -21.63
CA ASN A 490 18.35 17.97 -22.19
C ASN A 490 19.60 18.28 -21.33
N GLY A 491 19.44 18.32 -20.00
CA GLY A 491 20.54 18.32 -19.03
C GLY A 491 21.29 19.62 -18.81
N ASN A 492 20.71 20.81 -19.03
CA ASN A 492 21.40 22.10 -18.78
C ASN A 492 20.44 23.29 -18.56
N ILE A 493 19.52 23.23 -17.59
CA ILE A 493 18.55 24.32 -17.39
C ILE A 493 19.06 25.50 -16.56
N ILE A 494 20.11 25.35 -15.74
CA ILE A 494 20.48 26.43 -14.81
C ILE A 494 21.71 27.23 -15.24
N GLN A 495 22.56 26.74 -16.15
CA GLN A 495 23.83 27.43 -16.42
C GLN A 495 23.81 28.50 -17.52
N LYS A 496 22.65 28.84 -18.11
CA LYS A 496 22.56 29.92 -19.13
C LYS A 496 21.43 30.93 -18.95
N CYS A 497 20.73 30.95 -17.83
CA CYS A 497 19.75 32.01 -17.49
C CYS A 497 20.37 33.16 -16.68
N LEU A 498 21.66 33.47 -16.90
CA LEU A 498 22.31 34.69 -16.40
C LEU A 498 22.07 35.86 -17.37
N LEU A 499 20.83 36.06 -17.79
CA LEU A 499 20.42 37.29 -18.47
C LEU A 499 19.62 38.13 -17.46
N PRO A 500 20.13 39.30 -17.02
CA PRO A 500 19.51 40.11 -15.97
C PRO A 500 18.04 40.47 -16.26
N ASN A 501 17.66 40.55 -17.54
CA ASN A 501 16.31 40.93 -17.94
C ASN A 501 15.26 39.81 -17.73
N VAL A 502 15.63 38.52 -17.60
CA VAL A 502 14.64 37.43 -17.48
C VAL A 502 14.01 37.38 -16.08
N ASN A 503 14.77 37.67 -15.03
CA ASN A 503 14.27 37.65 -13.65
C ASN A 503 13.30 38.80 -13.36
N GLU A 504 13.51 40.00 -13.92
CA GLU A 504 12.56 41.11 -13.79
C GLU A 504 11.22 40.81 -14.47
N ILE A 505 11.24 40.11 -15.61
CA ILE A 505 10.03 39.74 -16.37
C ILE A 505 9.20 38.70 -15.62
N ILE A 506 9.85 37.69 -15.01
CA ILE A 506 9.19 36.66 -14.21
C ILE A 506 8.48 37.30 -12.99
N THR A 507 9.13 38.27 -12.36
CA THR A 507 8.60 38.95 -11.16
C THR A 507 7.43 39.87 -11.48
N THR A 508 7.45 40.54 -12.64
CA THR A 508 6.42 41.54 -13.01
C THR A 508 5.10 40.93 -13.48
N GLN A 509 5.10 39.73 -14.08
CA GLN A 509 3.87 39.07 -14.57
C GLN A 509 3.27 38.05 -13.60
N MET A 510 4.00 37.61 -12.57
CA MET A 510 3.42 36.80 -11.50
C MET A 510 2.53 37.62 -10.54
N GLN A 511 2.50 38.95 -10.66
CA GLN A 511 1.69 39.85 -9.82
C GLN A 511 0.42 40.40 -10.48
N THR A 512 0.15 40.11 -11.76
CA THR A 512 -1.12 40.48 -12.40
C THR A 512 -2.11 39.33 -12.29
N THR A 513 -2.65 39.09 -11.09
CA THR A 513 -3.88 38.31 -10.90
C THR A 513 -5.06 39.27 -10.87
N ASP A 514 -5.99 39.10 -11.80
CA ASP A 514 -7.33 39.67 -11.68
C ASP A 514 -7.94 39.16 -10.35
N PRO A 515 -8.41 40.04 -9.45
CA PRO A 515 -8.93 39.64 -8.13
C PRO A 515 -10.14 38.70 -8.19
N ASN A 516 -10.69 38.42 -9.38
CA ASN A 516 -11.77 37.44 -9.60
C ASN A 516 -11.32 36.06 -10.10
N GLU A 517 -10.03 35.83 -10.44
CA GLU A 517 -9.54 34.50 -10.82
C GLU A 517 -9.16 33.67 -9.58
N LYS A 518 -10.01 32.70 -9.22
CA LYS A 518 -9.68 31.69 -8.21
C LYS A 518 -8.60 30.73 -8.73
N GLY A 519 -7.35 30.97 -8.35
CA GLY A 519 -6.23 30.03 -8.48
C GLY A 519 -5.03 30.61 -9.23
N ILE A 520 -3.82 30.36 -8.73
CA ILE A 520 -2.57 30.74 -9.42
C ILE A 520 -2.51 29.95 -10.74
N PRO A 521 -2.41 30.60 -11.93
CA PRO A 521 -2.30 29.87 -13.19
C PRO A 521 -0.96 29.11 -13.26
N ASN A 522 -1.00 27.85 -13.73
CA ASN A 522 0.22 27.06 -13.96
C ASN A 522 0.96 27.60 -15.18
N ASN A 523 1.93 28.47 -14.93
CA ASN A 523 2.75 29.09 -15.95
C ASN A 523 3.96 28.22 -16.27
N ILE A 524 4.25 28.02 -17.56
CA ILE A 524 5.44 27.30 -18.04
C ILE A 524 6.24 28.24 -18.92
N LEU A 525 7.51 28.47 -18.58
CA LEU A 525 8.42 29.29 -19.38
C LEU A 525 9.22 28.42 -20.35
N VAL A 526 9.22 28.79 -21.64
CA VAL A 526 10.01 28.13 -22.69
C VAL A 526 10.89 29.16 -23.38
N SER A 527 12.20 29.04 -23.15
CA SER A 527 13.20 29.93 -23.74
C SER A 527 13.89 29.29 -24.94
N LEU A 528 13.84 29.98 -26.08
CA LEU A 528 14.43 29.59 -27.36
C LEU A 528 15.56 30.56 -27.75
N CYS A 529 16.75 30.04 -28.03
CA CYS A 529 17.89 30.82 -28.50
C CYS A 529 18.15 30.53 -29.98
N ALA A 530 17.90 31.50 -30.85
CA ALA A 530 18.20 31.42 -32.28
C ALA A 530 19.62 31.93 -32.54
N GLN A 531 20.36 31.27 -33.43
CA GLN A 531 21.69 31.74 -33.83
C GLN A 531 21.60 32.59 -35.08
N SER A 532 22.28 33.73 -35.09
CA SER A 532 22.44 34.54 -36.30
C SER A 532 23.81 34.29 -36.93
N ILE A 533 23.82 33.80 -38.17
CA ILE A 533 25.04 33.60 -38.96
C ILE A 533 24.89 34.43 -40.25
N ASN A 534 25.76 35.42 -40.44
CA ASN A 534 25.79 36.27 -41.64
C ASN A 534 24.44 36.95 -41.96
N GLY A 535 23.69 37.37 -40.94
CA GLY A 535 22.38 38.03 -41.12
C GLY A 535 21.23 37.09 -41.46
N LYS A 536 21.43 35.76 -41.41
CA LYS A 536 20.36 34.76 -41.48
C LYS A 536 20.19 34.07 -40.13
N TYR A 537 18.95 34.01 -39.66
CA TYR A 537 18.61 33.33 -38.42
C TYR A 537 18.39 31.84 -38.63
N LEU A 538 18.99 31.03 -37.77
CA LEU A 538 18.72 29.60 -37.66
C LEU A 538 17.58 29.38 -36.66
N ALA A 539 16.62 28.54 -37.04
CA ALA A 539 15.49 28.19 -36.19
C ALA A 539 15.97 27.55 -34.88
N ALA A 540 15.48 28.07 -33.76
CA ALA A 540 15.65 27.49 -32.45
C ALA A 540 14.55 26.46 -32.18
N GLN A 541 14.87 25.37 -31.49
CA GLN A 541 13.88 24.35 -31.13
C GLN A 541 13.93 24.02 -29.64
N ARG A 542 12.75 23.85 -29.04
CA ARG A 542 12.55 23.29 -27.71
C ARG A 542 11.47 22.23 -27.74
N GLU A 543 11.50 21.34 -26.76
CA GLU A 543 10.58 20.22 -26.65
C GLU A 543 9.81 20.34 -25.33
N LEU A 544 8.49 20.27 -25.42
CA LEU A 544 7.57 20.15 -24.29
C LEU A 544 7.06 18.72 -24.24
N ILE A 545 7.03 18.16 -23.04
CA ILE A 545 6.36 16.89 -22.78
C ILE A 545 4.98 17.19 -22.21
N ILE A 546 3.98 16.63 -22.86
CA ILE A 546 2.61 16.56 -22.36
C ILE A 546 2.34 15.09 -22.06
N GLY A 547 2.03 14.77 -20.81
CA GLY A 547 1.84 13.40 -20.34
C GLY A 547 0.46 13.18 -19.75
N CYS A 548 0.00 11.93 -19.85
CA CYS A 548 -1.17 11.44 -19.13
C CYS A 548 -0.69 10.38 -18.13
N ALA A 549 -0.58 10.74 -16.86
CA ALA A 549 -0.18 9.83 -15.80
C ALA A 549 -1.19 8.66 -15.69
N SER A 550 -0.68 7.44 -15.46
CA SER A 550 -1.52 6.32 -15.08
C SER A 550 -2.08 6.59 -13.68
N SER A 551 -3.34 7.03 -13.62
CA SER A 551 -4.01 7.21 -12.34
C SER A 551 -4.31 5.84 -11.76
N SER A 552 -3.88 5.68 -10.52
CA SER A 552 -4.26 4.54 -9.73
C SER A 552 -5.75 4.66 -9.33
N VAL A 553 -6.26 5.87 -9.11
CA VAL A 553 -7.65 6.13 -8.68
C VAL A 553 -8.54 6.41 -9.90
N GLY A 554 -9.19 5.35 -10.39
CA GLY A 554 -10.56 5.41 -10.95
C GLY A 554 -10.83 6.08 -12.31
N SER A 555 -9.94 6.86 -12.93
CA SER A 555 -10.23 7.44 -14.25
C SER A 555 -9.41 6.80 -15.36
N LYS A 556 -9.93 5.76 -16.03
CA LYS A 556 -9.43 5.24 -17.32
C LYS A 556 -9.68 6.19 -18.50
N LYS A 557 -9.57 7.49 -18.29
CA LYS A 557 -9.74 8.47 -19.35
C LYS A 557 -8.39 8.77 -19.96
N ASN A 558 -8.27 8.49 -21.26
CA ASN A 558 -7.21 9.06 -22.06
C ASN A 558 -7.26 10.58 -21.94
N GLY A 559 -6.09 11.20 -21.95
CA GLY A 559 -5.96 12.63 -21.96
C GLY A 559 -6.14 13.20 -23.36
N ASP A 560 -6.56 14.44 -23.47
CA ASP A 560 -6.33 15.22 -24.68
C ASP A 560 -5.77 16.60 -24.33
N TYR A 561 -4.99 17.16 -25.25
CA TYR A 561 -4.51 18.53 -25.16
C TYR A 561 -4.81 19.29 -26.45
N THR A 562 -5.04 20.59 -26.31
CA THR A 562 -5.22 21.52 -27.44
C THR A 562 -4.48 22.82 -27.14
N PHE A 563 -3.66 23.27 -28.08
CA PHE A 563 -3.05 24.60 -28.09
C PHE A 563 -4.03 25.60 -28.72
N ASP A 564 -4.32 26.67 -28.00
CA ASP A 564 -5.27 27.69 -28.42
C ASP A 564 -4.56 28.85 -29.16
N ASN A 565 -5.25 29.53 -30.08
CA ASN A 565 -4.79 30.78 -30.72
C ASN A 565 -3.37 30.76 -31.34
N LEU A 566 -3.02 29.68 -32.04
CA LEU A 566 -1.70 29.55 -32.73
C LEU A 566 -1.37 30.68 -33.71
N LYS A 567 -2.38 31.39 -34.23
CA LYS A 567 -2.19 32.49 -35.19
C LYS A 567 -1.35 33.63 -34.60
N ASP A 568 -1.52 33.92 -33.32
CA ASP A 568 -0.86 35.04 -32.65
C ASP A 568 0.64 34.73 -32.48
N ILE A 569 0.98 33.51 -32.07
CA ILE A 569 2.38 33.12 -31.90
C ILE A 569 3.09 32.89 -33.26
N ASN A 570 2.35 32.48 -34.29
CA ASN A 570 2.87 32.30 -35.64
C ASN A 570 3.26 33.64 -36.30
N ALA A 571 2.54 34.72 -35.97
CA ALA A 571 2.90 36.07 -36.43
C ALA A 571 4.27 36.51 -35.86
N GLU A 572 4.59 36.06 -34.65
CA GLU A 572 5.86 36.34 -33.94
C GLU A 572 6.99 35.34 -34.28
N GLY A 573 6.75 34.42 -35.22
CA GLY A 573 7.73 33.45 -35.72
C GLY A 573 7.86 32.16 -34.91
N PHE A 574 6.99 31.92 -33.91
CA PHE A 574 6.91 30.65 -33.20
C PHE A 574 6.02 29.65 -33.94
N ASN A 575 6.29 28.37 -33.83
CA ASN A 575 5.49 27.30 -34.42
C ASN A 575 5.45 26.08 -33.49
N VAL A 576 4.32 25.36 -33.48
CA VAL A 576 4.07 24.15 -32.69
C VAL A 576 3.70 23.02 -33.65
N ASP A 577 4.44 21.93 -33.63
CA ASP A 577 4.30 20.84 -34.61
C ASP A 577 3.04 19.97 -34.43
N VAL A 578 2.67 19.68 -33.18
CA VAL A 578 1.49 18.89 -32.82
C VAL A 578 0.58 19.74 -31.92
N PRO A 579 -0.31 20.58 -32.49
CA PRO A 579 -1.12 21.51 -31.72
C PRO A 579 -2.30 20.86 -30.98
N LYS A 580 -2.71 19.65 -31.37
CA LYS A 580 -3.80 18.92 -30.71
C LYS A 580 -3.57 17.44 -30.81
N SER A 581 -3.72 16.72 -29.70
CA SER A 581 -3.64 15.27 -29.71
C SER A 581 -4.32 14.64 -28.51
N ALA A 582 -4.78 13.40 -28.70
CA ALA A 582 -5.06 12.49 -27.59
C ALA A 582 -3.75 11.87 -27.09
N ILE A 583 -3.69 11.60 -25.79
CA ILE A 583 -2.60 10.94 -25.10
C ILE A 583 -3.19 9.73 -24.38
N GLU A 584 -2.66 8.56 -24.69
CA GLU A 584 -3.05 7.34 -24.02
C GLU A 584 -2.56 7.37 -22.57
N MET A 585 -3.34 6.78 -21.67
CA MET A 585 -2.94 6.68 -20.27
C MET A 585 -1.57 6.01 -20.12
N GLY A 586 -0.74 6.58 -19.25
CA GLY A 586 0.62 6.10 -19.00
C GLY A 586 1.63 6.46 -20.08
N THR A 587 1.23 7.25 -21.09
CA THR A 587 2.11 7.68 -22.18
C THR A 587 2.42 9.18 -22.12
N GLU A 588 3.53 9.54 -22.76
CA GLU A 588 3.95 10.92 -22.96
C GLU A 588 3.98 11.25 -24.45
N LYS A 589 3.64 12.48 -24.81
CA LYS A 589 3.87 13.04 -26.14
C LYS A 589 4.83 14.21 -26.07
N VAL A 590 5.79 14.21 -26.99
CA VAL A 590 6.74 15.31 -27.19
C VAL A 590 6.15 16.25 -28.24
N VAL A 591 6.06 17.53 -27.88
CA VAL A 591 5.62 18.63 -28.74
C VAL A 591 6.82 19.54 -28.99
N LYS A 592 7.16 19.77 -30.26
CA LYS A 592 8.28 20.64 -30.63
C LYS A 592 7.78 22.06 -30.85
N ILE A 593 8.38 22.98 -30.12
CA ILE A 593 8.24 24.42 -30.34
C ILE A 593 9.46 24.89 -31.11
N THR A 594 9.22 25.49 -32.26
CA THR A 594 10.26 26.08 -33.10
C THR A 594 10.09 27.59 -33.11
N TRP A 595 11.18 28.34 -33.05
CA TRP A 595 11.16 29.78 -33.23
C TRP A 595 12.16 30.19 -34.29
N THR A 596 11.68 30.93 -35.30
CA THR A 596 12.54 31.58 -36.29
C THR A 596 12.25 33.07 -36.24
N PRO A 597 13.22 33.93 -35.88
CA PRO A 597 13.02 35.37 -35.86
C PRO A 597 12.54 35.87 -37.22
N THR A 598 11.59 36.82 -37.22
CA THR A 598 11.08 37.42 -38.46
C THR A 598 12.15 38.28 -39.12
N ALA A 599 12.00 38.55 -40.42
CA ALA A 599 13.03 39.26 -41.19
C ALA A 599 13.38 40.66 -40.65
N ASN A 600 12.48 41.29 -39.90
CA ASN A 600 12.65 42.63 -39.32
C ASN A 600 12.90 42.60 -37.80
N PHE A 601 13.18 41.44 -37.21
CA PHE A 601 13.39 41.29 -35.78
C PHE A 601 14.72 41.93 -35.33
N ASP A 602 14.69 42.79 -34.30
CA ASP A 602 15.89 43.36 -33.68
C ASP A 602 16.61 42.31 -32.81
N PRO A 603 17.85 41.92 -33.14
CA PRO A 603 18.63 40.96 -32.35
C PRO A 603 18.84 41.34 -30.88
N ASN A 604 18.71 42.62 -30.50
CA ASN A 604 18.90 43.09 -29.13
C ASN A 604 17.62 43.00 -28.28
N GLU A 605 16.47 42.72 -28.91
CA GLU A 605 15.19 42.57 -28.22
C GLU A 605 14.85 41.09 -27.98
N THR A 606 13.91 40.85 -27.07
CA THR A 606 13.35 39.52 -26.81
C THR A 606 11.97 39.42 -27.46
N CYS A 607 11.75 38.43 -28.32
CA CYS A 607 10.42 38.11 -28.80
C CYS A 607 9.65 37.39 -27.70
N ARG A 608 8.40 37.79 -27.44
CA ARG A 608 7.55 37.17 -26.41
C ARG A 608 6.19 36.86 -26.97
N ALA A 609 5.75 35.63 -26.74
CA ALA A 609 4.42 35.19 -27.08
C ALA A 609 3.86 34.33 -25.96
N THR A 610 2.55 34.36 -25.73
CA THR A 610 1.90 33.49 -24.75
C THR A 610 0.91 32.61 -25.48
N ILE A 611 0.94 31.31 -25.19
CA ILE A 611 -0.03 30.36 -25.72
C ILE A 611 -0.66 29.56 -24.58
N ASN A 612 -1.98 29.40 -24.65
CA ASN A 612 -2.70 28.57 -23.70
C ASN A 612 -2.77 27.13 -24.21
N VAL A 613 -2.55 26.19 -23.31
CA VAL A 613 -2.73 24.76 -23.56
C VAL A 613 -3.83 24.26 -22.67
N THR A 614 -4.93 23.83 -23.26
CA THR A 614 -6.02 23.20 -22.54
C THR A 614 -5.79 21.70 -22.50
N THR A 615 -5.57 21.13 -21.31
CA THR A 615 -5.49 19.68 -21.08
C THR A 615 -6.78 19.17 -20.46
N LYS A 616 -7.29 18.05 -20.96
CA LYS A 616 -8.49 17.37 -20.44
C LYS A 616 -8.12 15.96 -20.01
N GLY A 617 -8.31 15.66 -18.73
CA GLY A 617 -8.13 14.32 -18.16
C GLY A 617 -9.16 14.07 -17.07
N ASP A 618 -8.69 13.93 -15.83
CA ASP A 618 -9.51 13.96 -14.61
C ASP A 618 -10.18 15.32 -14.39
N ILE A 619 -9.45 16.39 -14.69
CA ILE A 619 -9.94 17.77 -14.73
C ILE A 619 -9.64 18.41 -16.08
N VAL A 620 -10.37 19.49 -16.40
CA VAL A 620 -9.97 20.40 -17.48
C VAL A 620 -9.08 21.46 -16.85
N LYS A 621 -7.84 21.57 -17.33
CA LYS A 621 -6.84 22.52 -16.84
C LYS A 621 -6.30 23.34 -18.00
N VAL A 622 -6.21 24.65 -17.80
CA VAL A 622 -5.60 25.57 -18.77
C VAL A 622 -4.21 25.93 -18.25
N TRP A 623 -3.19 25.69 -19.07
CA TRP A 623 -1.79 26.00 -18.80
C TRP A 623 -1.40 27.21 -19.63
N ARG A 624 -0.65 28.13 -19.04
CA ARG A 624 -0.16 29.32 -19.75
C ARG A 624 1.32 29.10 -20.10
N VAL A 625 1.62 28.87 -21.37
CA VAL A 625 3.00 28.67 -21.85
C VAL A 625 3.53 30.01 -22.37
N ILE A 626 4.54 30.54 -21.69
CA ILE A 626 5.22 31.79 -22.02
C ILE A 626 6.43 31.44 -22.88
N LEU A 627 6.41 31.86 -24.15
CA LEU A 627 7.49 31.67 -25.10
C LEU A 627 8.37 32.91 -25.13
N VAL A 628 9.68 32.71 -24.96
CA VAL A 628 10.67 33.78 -25.05
C VAL A 628 11.73 33.40 -26.06
N GLY A 629 11.80 34.15 -27.16
CA GLY A 629 12.82 34.03 -28.19
C GLY A 629 13.88 35.11 -28.03
N TYR A 630 15.16 34.75 -28.09
CA TYR A 630 16.27 35.71 -28.17
C TYR A 630 17.36 35.21 -29.12
N VAL A 631 18.13 36.15 -29.68
CA VAL A 631 19.16 35.84 -30.68
C VAL A 631 20.55 35.90 -30.03
N GLU A 632 21.37 34.88 -30.27
CA GLU A 632 22.81 34.91 -29.95
C GLU A 632 23.59 35.23 -31.23
N ILE A 633 24.16 36.43 -31.30
CA ILE A 633 24.96 36.88 -32.45
C ILE A 633 26.35 36.24 -32.33
N THR A 634 26.65 35.30 -33.22
CA THR A 634 27.99 34.71 -33.28
C THR A 634 28.87 35.58 -34.18
N SER A 635 29.61 36.53 -33.61
CA SER A 635 30.64 37.26 -34.35
C SER A 635 31.81 36.32 -34.66
N SER A 636 32.39 36.43 -35.85
CA SER A 636 33.55 35.63 -36.28
C SER A 636 34.83 35.90 -35.47
N ALA A 637 34.79 36.74 -34.43
CA ALA A 637 35.92 37.08 -33.56
C ALA A 637 36.14 36.10 -32.38
N ASP A 638 35.13 35.31 -31.97
CA ASP A 638 35.23 34.47 -30.76
C ASP A 638 35.82 33.05 -30.98
N LYS A 639 36.28 32.74 -32.21
CA LYS A 639 37.01 31.48 -32.48
C LYS A 639 38.41 31.42 -31.86
N ARG A 640 38.86 32.45 -31.12
CA ARG A 640 40.18 32.45 -30.44
C ARG A 640 40.15 32.12 -28.95
N SER A 641 39.00 32.06 -28.27
CA SER A 641 38.95 31.72 -26.83
C SER A 641 38.59 30.25 -26.52
N SER A 642 38.07 29.48 -27.48
CA SER A 642 37.69 28.06 -27.25
C SER A 642 38.82 27.05 -27.49
N ARG A 643 40.09 27.49 -27.46
CA ARG A 643 41.26 26.61 -27.70
C ARG A 643 42.31 26.67 -26.58
N THR A 644 41.91 26.85 -25.32
CA THR A 644 42.79 26.57 -24.17
C THR A 644 41.96 26.28 -22.90
N SER A 645 41.48 25.05 -22.76
CA SER A 645 41.09 24.48 -21.46
C SER A 645 41.04 22.95 -21.55
N LYS A 646 42.15 22.35 -21.99
CA LYS A 646 42.53 20.99 -21.63
C LYS A 646 43.71 21.12 -20.68
N ASN A 647 43.41 21.14 -19.39
CA ASN A 647 44.26 20.69 -18.26
C ASN A 647 43.78 21.40 -16.98
N PRO A 648 43.17 20.71 -16.02
CA PRO A 648 43.17 21.22 -14.66
C PRO A 648 44.61 21.13 -14.14
N ARG A 649 45.22 22.29 -13.87
CA ARG A 649 46.44 22.38 -13.06
C ARG A 649 46.13 21.84 -11.67
N VAL A 650 46.68 20.68 -11.35
CA VAL A 650 46.86 20.21 -9.98
C VAL A 650 47.88 21.18 -9.34
N ILE A 651 47.46 21.92 -8.32
CA ILE A 651 48.39 22.56 -7.39
C ILE A 651 48.80 21.47 -6.41
N THR A 652 49.97 20.90 -6.64
CA THR A 652 50.72 20.08 -5.69
C THR A 652 51.36 21.00 -4.66
N THR A 653 50.99 20.86 -3.38
CA THR A 653 51.92 21.10 -2.27
C THR A 653 52.40 19.74 -1.77
N ASP A 654 53.71 19.56 -1.87
CA ASP A 654 54.51 18.46 -1.36
C ASP A 654 54.21 18.12 0.11
N THR A 655 53.97 16.83 0.39
CA THR A 655 54.75 16.10 1.39
C THR A 655 54.87 14.63 0.99
N ARG A 656 56.13 14.20 0.88
CA ARG A 656 56.66 12.87 0.53
C ARG A 656 56.03 11.71 1.32
N SER A 657 55.74 10.59 0.64
CA SER A 657 56.55 9.35 0.73
C SER A 657 55.99 8.23 -0.18
N HIS A 658 56.87 7.72 -1.07
CA HIS A 658 56.98 6.39 -1.71
C HIS A 658 55.84 5.34 -1.47
N VAL A 659 55.35 4.56 -2.44
CA VAL A 659 56.00 3.60 -3.36
C VAL A 659 55.06 3.26 -4.53
N SER A 660 55.64 2.96 -5.71
CA SER A 660 55.07 2.46 -6.99
C SER A 660 54.22 1.17 -6.87
N VAL A 661 53.33 0.75 -7.78
CA VAL A 661 53.45 0.32 -9.20
C VAL A 661 51.99 0.08 -9.66
N GLY A 662 51.43 0.69 -10.71
CA GLY A 662 51.52 0.29 -12.12
C GLY A 662 50.20 -0.33 -12.62
N GLY A 663 49.73 0.06 -13.81
CA GLY A 663 48.74 -0.75 -14.56
C GLY A 663 47.52 -0.04 -15.17
N THR A 664 47.72 0.61 -16.32
CA THR A 664 46.88 0.59 -17.54
C THR A 664 45.35 0.77 -17.51
N SER A 665 44.96 1.95 -18.02
CA SER A 665 43.74 2.34 -18.74
C SER A 665 43.00 1.25 -19.54
N GLN A 666 41.66 1.25 -19.47
CA GLN A 666 40.82 1.27 -20.68
C GLN A 666 39.46 1.94 -20.41
N ARG A 667 39.12 2.86 -21.32
CA ARG A 667 37.96 3.74 -21.33
C ARG A 667 36.93 3.12 -22.28
N LEU A 668 35.72 2.82 -21.82
CA LEU A 668 34.62 2.39 -22.67
C LEU A 668 33.41 3.31 -22.48
N VAL A 669 33.14 4.06 -23.54
CA VAL A 669 31.94 4.89 -23.75
C VAL A 669 30.82 3.97 -24.23
N LYS A 670 29.61 4.09 -23.65
CA LYS A 670 28.41 3.53 -24.28
C LYS A 670 27.21 4.47 -24.13
N GLN A 671 26.76 4.99 -25.28
CA GLN A 671 25.44 5.58 -25.49
C GLN A 671 24.37 4.51 -25.22
N VAL A 672 23.24 4.90 -24.62
CA VAL A 672 22.03 4.07 -24.56
C VAL A 672 20.87 4.87 -25.13
N SER A 673 20.40 4.42 -26.29
CA SER A 673 19.13 4.75 -26.90
C SER A 673 18.01 3.91 -26.29
N THR A 674 16.86 4.54 -26.08
CA THR A 674 15.62 3.94 -25.59
C THR A 674 15.00 2.97 -26.61
N GLN A 675 14.77 1.72 -26.20
CA GLN A 675 13.74 0.88 -26.79
C GLN A 675 13.18 -0.12 -25.76
N GLU A 676 11.88 -0.36 -25.89
CA GLU A 676 10.97 -1.12 -25.03
C GLU A 676 11.42 -2.55 -24.74
N ASN A 677 10.94 -3.08 -23.60
CA ASN A 677 11.09 -4.45 -23.11
C ASN A 677 12.54 -4.95 -22.96
N ASN A 678 13.06 -4.96 -21.72
CA ASN A 678 13.71 -6.16 -21.17
C ASN A 678 14.07 -6.03 -19.69
N GLN A 679 13.99 -7.18 -19.01
CA GLN A 679 14.65 -7.49 -17.76
C GLN A 679 16.10 -6.96 -17.78
N SER A 680 16.41 -6.07 -16.83
CA SER A 680 17.79 -5.67 -16.56
C SER A 680 18.49 -6.78 -15.77
N THR A 681 19.11 -7.73 -16.48
CA THR A 681 20.02 -8.70 -15.89
C THR A 681 21.36 -8.00 -15.65
N LEU A 682 21.65 -7.64 -14.40
CA LEU A 682 23.00 -7.26 -13.97
C LEU A 682 23.77 -8.56 -13.70
N THR A 683 24.67 -8.92 -14.61
CA THR A 683 25.70 -9.95 -14.40
C THR A 683 26.99 -9.28 -13.94
N THR A 684 27.47 -9.69 -12.77
CA THR A 684 28.86 -9.55 -12.33
C THR A 684 29.35 -10.88 -11.84
#